data_AF-H2CK65-F1
#
_entry.id   AF-H2CK65-F1
#
_cell.length_a   1.000
_cell.length_b   1.000
_cell.length_c   1.000
_cell.angle_alpha   90.00
_cell.angle_beta   90.00
_cell.angle_gamma   90.00
#
_symmetry.space_group_name_H-M   'P 1'
#
loop_
_entity.id
_entity.type
_entity.pdbx_description
1 polymer ?
#
loop_
_entity_poly.entity_id
_entity_poly.type
_entity_poly.pdbx_seq_one_letter_code
_entity_poly.pdbx_strand_id
1 'polypeptide(L)'
;MGIRYAFTHRVFFRFDRIHDVPGATFRLLPLATSRNILSQAIDIKPAPSRLHRHTDAEGNPILRVDFAQEMPELQLTVDLLLDVAGVEDVDPFKDFDASRRAFRTIKKTDPLLGSAVIGEALPDLIAEWMDDISLPCVDPEFPRECAQLLRERMRLFLPLRPGIRNLAEIAADGKASASEIAQLVLAMLRKCGLPCRFVSGYCFDTDNSKAELRAWIDIFHPEAGWLGLDPALNRWTGDSYVALSSCLHPEEALPFEKELLDSADFSEYYELKRLQGSAAEGGREIDRTLDQVTEDLERRLRRSGFRIQTASTFSFAAGDVNRIATMIRDFFLPEGEVRQEERRMFVHSSGSTSDSIEEKGFGIIESEGRLEIATPFFLGLSDAAKKTAALFSLLEREGLAPMPGPHRLRIGSATREESPFLQKRDLLALWIGFWQSRPALSYLLRADRPGPTSASFLPGELHPLWIQELVILTARAKRAEAASLEALYGEFLPALNAGWVRLDRLFGAGDAGYIEQDLCAALTPVEAQLQRLLMLAVLILLLNEESDGFQSSDDLYDRSLLPFFASQDLKDILETLSRLGISLNAGMFSSLIDRRYPMLGEMVFEEMTLSFREALEPCLHSANSGRLEVRVQALRENRYVLLCNSLRVPLISVEERGHAVAGVRYDRASALHFDIYDLWNRRVVSGCRLDSGRFSAGVHSVQLHGYSERIDLRYPTTLDLRRDV
;
A
#
# COMPACT_ATOMS: atom_id res chain seq x y z
N MET A 1 -6.04 4.81 -11.54
CA MET A 1 -6.70 4.21 -10.36
C MET A 1 -7.33 2.91 -10.82
N GLY A 2 -6.92 1.78 -10.27
CA GLY A 2 -7.57 0.51 -10.56
C GLY A 2 -8.82 0.30 -9.71
N ILE A 3 -9.69 -0.57 -10.19
CA ILE A 3 -10.87 -1.06 -9.50
C ILE A 3 -10.41 -2.25 -8.66
N ARG A 4 -10.72 -2.22 -7.36
CA ARG A 4 -10.34 -3.33 -6.47
C ARG A 4 -11.34 -4.47 -6.55
N TYR A 5 -10.82 -5.69 -6.48
CA TYR A 5 -11.62 -6.90 -6.43
C TYR A 5 -11.17 -7.77 -5.26
N ALA A 6 -12.12 -8.30 -4.50
CA ALA A 6 -11.87 -9.43 -3.62
C ALA A 6 -12.25 -10.68 -4.39
N PHE A 7 -11.30 -11.59 -4.49
CA PHE A 7 -11.46 -12.83 -5.22
C PHE A 7 -11.26 -14.00 -4.26
N THR A 8 -12.23 -14.90 -4.21
CA THR A 8 -12.13 -16.15 -3.46
C THR A 8 -12.29 -17.32 -4.43
N HIS A 9 -11.32 -18.22 -4.43
CA HIS A 9 -11.36 -19.48 -5.15
C HIS A 9 -11.43 -20.63 -4.16
N ARG A 10 -12.53 -21.37 -4.17
CA ARG A 10 -12.72 -22.56 -3.33
C ARG A 10 -12.72 -23.79 -4.19
N VAL A 11 -11.92 -24.77 -3.78
CA VAL A 11 -11.77 -26.05 -4.45
C VAL A 11 -12.14 -27.13 -3.47
N PHE A 12 -12.98 -28.05 -3.90
CA PHE A 12 -13.41 -29.20 -3.12
C PHE A 12 -13.07 -30.48 -3.87
N PHE A 13 -12.32 -31.35 -3.21
CA PHE A 13 -12.06 -32.72 -3.62
C PHE A 13 -12.81 -33.63 -2.66
N ARG A 14 -13.71 -34.46 -3.20
CA ARG A 14 -14.40 -35.50 -2.43
C ARG A 14 -13.91 -36.86 -2.90
N PHE A 15 -13.28 -37.61 -2.01
CA PHE A 15 -12.70 -38.91 -2.35
C PHE A 15 -13.73 -40.02 -2.16
N ASP A 16 -13.81 -40.94 -3.13
CA ASP A 16 -14.75 -42.07 -3.10
C ASP A 16 -14.44 -43.08 -1.97
N ARG A 17 -13.20 -43.07 -1.47
CA ARG A 17 -12.68 -43.89 -0.36
C ARG A 17 -11.71 -43.05 0.44
N ILE A 18 -11.42 -43.43 1.69
CA ILE A 18 -10.39 -42.75 2.48
C ILE A 18 -9.05 -42.89 1.72
N HIS A 19 -8.49 -41.77 1.27
CA HIS A 19 -7.38 -41.73 0.32
C HIS A 19 -6.12 -41.22 1.01
N ASP A 20 -5.00 -41.91 0.80
CA ASP A 20 -3.67 -41.34 1.05
C ASP A 20 -3.32 -40.43 -0.12
N VAL A 21 -3.01 -39.17 0.18
CA VAL A 21 -2.59 -38.16 -0.79
C VAL A 21 -1.13 -37.82 -0.47
N PRO A 22 -0.16 -38.60 -0.96
CA PRO A 22 1.23 -38.40 -0.61
C PRO A 22 1.79 -37.16 -1.33
N GLY A 23 1.86 -36.04 -0.59
CA GLY A 23 2.59 -34.85 -1.00
C GLY A 23 1.97 -34.08 -2.16
N ALA A 24 0.69 -33.72 -2.06
CA ALA A 24 -0.02 -32.95 -3.08
C ALA A 24 0.65 -31.61 -3.37
N THR A 25 0.72 -31.29 -4.67
CA THR A 25 1.26 -30.02 -5.17
C THR A 25 0.13 -29.10 -5.64
N PHE A 26 0.09 -27.87 -5.10
CA PHE A 26 -0.85 -26.82 -5.51
C PHE A 26 -0.11 -25.59 -6.06
N ARG A 27 -0.55 -25.12 -7.23
CA ARG A 27 -0.03 -23.91 -7.90
C ARG A 27 -1.11 -22.83 -7.97
N LEU A 28 -1.57 -22.42 -6.80
CA LEU A 28 -2.70 -21.51 -6.65
C LEU A 28 -2.33 -20.12 -6.12
N LEU A 29 -1.04 -19.85 -5.93
CA LEU A 29 -0.53 -18.57 -5.46
C LEU A 29 0.00 -17.72 -6.64
N PRO A 30 -0.28 -16.40 -6.65
CA PRO A 30 0.29 -15.48 -7.63
C PRO A 30 1.81 -15.51 -7.77
N LEU A 31 2.29 -15.41 -9.00
CA LEU A 31 3.70 -15.14 -9.29
C LEU A 31 4.10 -13.80 -8.68
N ALA A 32 5.36 -13.70 -8.21
CA ALA A 32 5.91 -12.45 -7.70
C ALA A 32 5.89 -11.30 -8.74
N THR A 33 5.77 -11.62 -10.02
CA THR A 33 5.65 -10.67 -11.12
C THR A 33 4.24 -10.11 -11.31
N SER A 34 3.22 -10.62 -10.61
CA SER A 34 1.84 -10.12 -10.68
C SER A 34 1.68 -8.80 -9.91
N ARG A 35 1.64 -7.69 -10.64
CA ARG A 35 1.63 -6.32 -10.09
C ARG A 35 0.27 -5.87 -9.52
N ASN A 36 -0.78 -6.58 -9.85
CA ASN A 36 -2.18 -6.31 -9.48
C ASN A 36 -2.59 -7.01 -8.17
N ILE A 37 -1.68 -7.66 -7.44
CA ILE A 37 -1.96 -8.33 -6.15
C ILE A 37 -1.62 -7.41 -4.97
N LEU A 38 -2.62 -7.08 -4.16
CA LEU A 38 -2.49 -6.32 -2.92
C LEU A 38 -2.29 -7.24 -1.70
N SER A 39 -2.97 -8.39 -1.66
CA SER A 39 -2.77 -9.42 -0.64
C SER A 39 -3.19 -10.80 -1.15
N GLN A 40 -2.66 -11.84 -0.50
CA GLN A 40 -2.98 -13.23 -0.78
C GLN A 40 -3.05 -14.06 0.51
N ALA A 41 -3.98 -14.98 0.58
CA ALA A 41 -4.08 -15.99 1.63
C ALA A 41 -4.49 -17.34 1.04
N ILE A 42 -4.08 -18.43 1.70
CA ILE A 42 -4.55 -19.78 1.39
C ILE A 42 -4.84 -20.53 2.68
N ASP A 43 -6.02 -21.15 2.74
CA ASP A 43 -6.49 -22.04 3.79
C ASP A 43 -6.72 -23.44 3.23
N ILE A 44 -6.28 -24.46 3.96
CA ILE A 44 -6.38 -25.87 3.56
C ILE A 44 -7.04 -26.65 4.68
N LYS A 45 -8.14 -27.34 4.36
CA LYS A 45 -8.91 -28.15 5.30
C LYS A 45 -9.06 -29.58 4.78
N PRO A 46 -8.83 -30.61 5.61
CA PRO A 46 -8.32 -30.54 6.97
C PRO A 46 -6.89 -29.99 7.02
N ALA A 47 -6.49 -29.47 8.19
CA ALA A 47 -5.19 -28.84 8.36
C ALA A 47 -4.06 -29.84 8.02
N PRO A 48 -3.10 -29.45 7.17
CA PRO A 48 -2.06 -30.37 6.74
C PRO A 48 -1.08 -30.66 7.88
N SER A 49 -0.54 -31.87 7.87
CA SER A 49 0.51 -32.26 8.82
C SER A 49 1.83 -31.55 8.53
N ARG A 50 2.07 -31.25 7.25
CA ARG A 50 3.23 -30.50 6.78
C ARG A 50 2.82 -29.64 5.60
N LEU A 51 3.22 -28.37 5.64
CA LEU A 51 3.01 -27.43 4.56
C LEU A 51 4.36 -26.81 4.19
N HIS A 52 4.77 -27.04 2.95
CA HIS A 52 6.01 -26.51 2.38
C HIS A 52 5.70 -25.51 1.29
N ARG A 53 6.06 -24.26 1.56
CA ARG A 53 6.12 -23.22 0.53
C ARG A 53 7.53 -23.20 -0.03
N HIS A 54 7.65 -23.37 -1.33
CA HIS A 54 8.93 -23.20 -2.02
C HIS A 54 8.68 -22.63 -3.41
N THR A 55 9.77 -22.25 -4.05
CA THR A 55 9.77 -21.80 -5.43
C THR A 55 10.44 -22.90 -6.27
N ASP A 56 9.86 -23.28 -7.40
CA ASP A 56 10.51 -24.21 -8.34
C ASP A 56 11.67 -23.56 -9.10
N ALA A 57 12.29 -24.32 -10.02
CA ALA A 57 13.43 -23.84 -10.79
C ALA A 57 13.05 -22.70 -11.76
N GLU A 58 11.78 -22.65 -12.15
CA GLU A 58 11.18 -21.68 -13.05
C GLU A 58 10.68 -20.41 -12.35
N GLY A 59 10.72 -20.38 -11.00
CA GLY A 59 10.31 -19.22 -10.22
C GLY A 59 8.85 -19.25 -9.74
N ASN A 60 8.13 -20.37 -9.92
CA ASN A 60 6.73 -20.49 -9.56
C ASN A 60 6.55 -20.81 -8.07
N PRO A 61 5.61 -20.17 -7.36
CA PRO A 61 5.27 -20.52 -5.99
C PRO A 61 4.54 -21.86 -5.95
N ILE A 62 5.16 -22.84 -5.30
CA ILE A 62 4.60 -24.18 -5.11
C ILE A 62 4.27 -24.42 -3.64
N LEU A 63 3.05 -24.90 -3.40
CA LEU A 63 2.61 -25.43 -2.13
C LEU A 63 2.62 -26.94 -2.17
N ARG A 64 3.54 -27.55 -1.43
CA ARG A 64 3.57 -29.00 -1.21
C ARG A 64 2.99 -29.34 0.15
N VAL A 65 2.01 -30.24 0.16
CA VAL A 65 1.17 -30.49 1.32
C VAL A 65 1.13 -31.97 1.62
N ASP A 66 1.50 -32.31 2.86
CA ASP A 66 1.46 -33.68 3.37
C ASP A 66 0.36 -33.81 4.43
N PHE A 67 -0.39 -34.90 4.37
CA PHE A 67 -1.45 -35.20 5.32
C PHE A 67 -1.08 -36.43 6.17
N ALA A 68 -1.37 -36.38 7.48
CA ALA A 68 -1.03 -37.45 8.41
C ALA A 68 -2.10 -38.55 8.50
N GLN A 69 -3.30 -38.30 7.98
CA GLN A 69 -4.44 -39.19 8.05
C GLN A 69 -5.17 -39.16 6.72
N GLU A 70 -5.71 -40.31 6.32
CA GLU A 70 -6.60 -40.42 5.17
C GLU A 70 -7.86 -39.56 5.42
N MET A 71 -8.34 -38.85 4.39
CA MET A 71 -9.51 -37.96 4.50
C MET A 71 -10.57 -38.22 3.43
N PRO A 72 -11.86 -38.02 3.77
CA PRO A 72 -12.95 -38.13 2.80
C PRO A 72 -13.11 -36.88 1.93
N GLU A 73 -12.57 -35.74 2.38
CA GLU A 73 -12.69 -34.45 1.72
C GLU A 73 -11.43 -33.60 1.92
N LEU A 74 -11.07 -32.84 0.89
CA LEU A 74 -10.04 -31.81 0.91
C LEU A 74 -10.62 -30.53 0.32
N GLN A 75 -10.55 -29.45 1.09
CA GLN A 75 -10.95 -28.12 0.69
C GLN A 75 -9.74 -27.19 0.66
N LEU A 76 -9.55 -26.49 -0.45
CA LEU A 76 -8.63 -25.35 -0.56
C LEU A 76 -9.43 -24.06 -0.74
N THR A 77 -9.04 -23.02 -0.02
CA THR A 77 -9.60 -21.67 -0.18
C THR A 77 -8.46 -20.70 -0.42
N VAL A 78 -8.47 -20.02 -1.57
CA VAL A 78 -7.50 -18.99 -1.93
C VAL A 78 -8.22 -17.66 -1.96
N ASP A 79 -7.73 -16.70 -1.19
CA ASP A 79 -8.27 -15.34 -1.13
C ASP A 79 -7.23 -14.37 -1.69
N LEU A 80 -7.61 -13.60 -2.72
CA LEU A 80 -6.79 -12.55 -3.32
C LEU A 80 -7.49 -11.20 -3.21
N LEU A 81 -6.72 -10.17 -2.88
CA LEU A 81 -7.12 -8.78 -3.02
C LEU A 81 -6.40 -8.17 -4.23
N LEU A 82 -7.17 -7.70 -5.20
CA LEU A 82 -6.68 -7.29 -6.52
C LEU A 82 -6.87 -5.79 -6.74
N ASP A 83 -5.97 -5.16 -7.48
CA ASP A 83 -6.12 -3.81 -8.04
C ASP A 83 -6.00 -3.85 -9.56
N VAL A 84 -7.13 -3.69 -10.26
CA VAL A 84 -7.21 -3.85 -11.72
C VAL A 84 -7.36 -2.48 -12.38
N ALA A 85 -6.32 -1.96 -13.04
CA ALA A 85 -6.48 -0.74 -13.82
C ALA A 85 -7.41 -1.01 -15.01
N GLY A 86 -8.32 -0.07 -15.27
CA GLY A 86 -9.27 -0.19 -16.39
C GLY A 86 -8.56 -0.55 -17.69
N VAL A 87 -9.17 -1.46 -18.45
CA VAL A 87 -8.60 -2.09 -19.64
C VAL A 87 -8.28 -1.03 -20.71
N GLU A 88 -6.99 -0.87 -21.03
CA GLU A 88 -6.58 -0.49 -22.38
C GLU A 88 -5.95 -1.73 -23.03
N ASP A 89 -6.55 -2.20 -24.12
CA ASP A 89 -6.02 -3.25 -25.00
C ASP A 89 -4.84 -2.63 -25.76
N VAL A 90 -3.71 -2.43 -25.06
CA VAL A 90 -2.51 -1.84 -25.67
C VAL A 90 -1.84 -2.93 -26.48
N ASP A 91 -2.07 -2.90 -27.79
CA ASP A 91 -1.29 -3.69 -28.75
C ASP A 91 0.22 -3.38 -28.52
N PRO A 92 1.00 -4.37 -28.04
CA PRO A 92 2.39 -4.17 -27.68
C PRO A 92 3.31 -3.97 -28.91
N PHE A 93 2.80 -4.12 -30.14
CA PHE A 93 3.60 -4.13 -31.37
C PHE A 93 3.48 -2.85 -32.20
N LYS A 94 3.48 -1.68 -31.56
CA LYS A 94 3.41 -0.38 -32.25
C LYS A 94 4.58 -0.10 -33.24
N ASP A 95 5.67 -0.88 -33.23
CA ASP A 95 6.77 -0.80 -34.22
C ASP A 95 7.03 -2.15 -34.92
N PHE A 96 6.45 -2.29 -36.11
CA PHE A 96 6.41 -3.50 -36.93
C PHE A 96 7.79 -3.95 -37.45
N ASP A 97 8.67 -3.00 -37.83
CA ASP A 97 9.96 -3.30 -38.46
C ASP A 97 11.07 -3.62 -37.45
N ALA A 98 10.95 -3.11 -36.22
CA ALA A 98 11.85 -3.46 -35.10
C ALA A 98 11.62 -4.91 -34.64
N SER A 99 10.36 -5.27 -34.39
CA SER A 99 9.90 -6.60 -33.97
C SER A 99 10.40 -7.70 -34.93
N ARG A 100 10.28 -7.47 -36.24
CA ARG A 100 10.67 -8.42 -37.30
C ARG A 100 12.17 -8.73 -37.35
N ARG A 101 13.04 -7.76 -37.04
CA ARG A 101 14.52 -7.93 -37.01
C ARG A 101 14.97 -8.69 -35.78
N ALA A 102 14.29 -8.46 -34.66
CA ALA A 102 14.66 -9.02 -33.38
C ALA A 102 14.29 -10.52 -33.26
N PHE A 103 13.16 -10.96 -33.83
CA PHE A 103 12.82 -12.40 -33.94
C PHE A 103 13.82 -13.22 -34.77
N ARG A 104 14.42 -12.63 -35.82
CA ARG A 104 15.46 -13.31 -36.63
C ARG A 104 16.77 -13.50 -35.89
N THR A 105 17.05 -12.66 -34.89
CA THR A 105 18.29 -12.66 -34.11
C THR A 105 18.21 -13.68 -32.97
N ILE A 106 17.05 -13.79 -32.32
CA ILE A 106 16.78 -14.72 -31.21
C ILE A 106 17.05 -16.20 -31.58
N LYS A 107 16.70 -16.64 -32.79
CA LYS A 107 16.94 -18.02 -33.26
C LYS A 107 18.41 -18.47 -33.27
N LYS A 108 19.39 -17.57 -33.05
CA LYS A 108 20.82 -17.86 -33.21
C LYS A 108 21.68 -17.74 -31.94
N THR A 109 21.20 -17.13 -30.85
CA THR A 109 22.11 -16.60 -29.81
C THR A 109 21.83 -17.00 -28.36
N ASP A 110 20.68 -17.58 -28.03
CA ASP A 110 20.33 -17.85 -26.61
C ASP A 110 19.85 -19.31 -26.37
N PRO A 111 20.62 -20.14 -25.63
CA PRO A 111 20.25 -21.50 -25.27
C PRO A 111 18.96 -21.61 -24.44
N LEU A 112 18.64 -20.63 -23.59
CA LEU A 112 17.44 -20.61 -22.72
C LEU A 112 16.16 -20.29 -23.51
N LEU A 113 16.27 -19.46 -24.55
CA LEU A 113 15.18 -19.26 -25.50
C LEU A 113 15.05 -20.44 -26.47
N GLY A 114 16.13 -21.19 -26.69
CA GLY A 114 16.13 -22.43 -27.47
C GLY A 114 15.21 -23.51 -26.88
N SER A 115 15.21 -23.71 -25.55
CA SER A 115 14.29 -24.65 -24.89
C SER A 115 12.82 -24.20 -24.93
N ALA A 116 12.56 -22.89 -25.00
CA ALA A 116 11.21 -22.34 -25.19
C ALA A 116 10.68 -22.44 -26.64
N VAL A 117 11.53 -22.89 -27.57
CA VAL A 117 11.21 -23.14 -28.99
C VAL A 117 11.08 -24.65 -29.28
N ILE A 118 11.65 -25.53 -28.45
CA ILE A 118 11.52 -26.98 -28.59
C ILE A 118 10.12 -27.38 -28.10
N GLY A 119 9.22 -27.69 -29.05
CA GLY A 119 7.83 -28.06 -28.79
C GLY A 119 7.43 -29.37 -29.45
N GLU A 120 6.35 -29.94 -28.92
CA GLU A 120 5.71 -31.19 -29.36
C GLU A 120 5.32 -31.19 -30.85
N ALA A 121 5.21 -32.39 -31.43
CA ALA A 121 4.75 -32.53 -32.80
C ALA A 121 3.31 -32.01 -32.94
N LEU A 122 3.10 -31.04 -33.83
CA LEU A 122 1.77 -30.50 -34.12
C LEU A 122 0.93 -31.57 -34.84
N PRO A 123 -0.34 -31.80 -34.45
CA PRO A 123 -1.23 -32.70 -35.18
C PRO A 123 -1.39 -32.29 -36.65
N ASP A 124 -1.43 -33.27 -37.55
CA ASP A 124 -1.53 -33.02 -39.00
C ASP A 124 -2.71 -32.11 -39.36
N LEU A 125 -3.87 -32.30 -38.71
CA LEU A 125 -5.06 -31.47 -38.93
C LEU A 125 -4.81 -29.99 -38.60
N ILE A 126 -4.09 -29.70 -37.51
CA ILE A 126 -3.77 -28.33 -37.10
C ILE A 126 -2.67 -27.77 -38.01
N ALA A 127 -1.74 -28.61 -38.46
CA ALA A 127 -0.74 -28.23 -39.45
C ALA A 127 -1.38 -27.80 -40.77
N GLU A 128 -2.40 -28.51 -41.23
CA GLU A 128 -3.18 -28.15 -42.42
C GLU A 128 -3.93 -26.83 -42.22
N TRP A 129 -4.56 -26.59 -41.06
CA TRP A 129 -5.25 -25.32 -40.81
C TRP A 129 -4.29 -24.13 -40.75
N MET A 130 -3.05 -24.32 -40.31
CA MET A 130 -2.04 -23.25 -40.33
C MET A 130 -1.74 -22.72 -41.74
N ASP A 131 -1.97 -23.51 -42.79
CA ASP A 131 -1.79 -23.07 -44.18
C ASP A 131 -2.82 -21.99 -44.59
N ASP A 132 -3.93 -21.85 -43.85
CA ASP A 132 -4.93 -20.80 -44.07
C ASP A 132 -4.49 -19.42 -43.50
N ILE A 133 -3.43 -19.36 -42.68
CA ILE A 133 -2.93 -18.11 -42.10
C ILE A 133 -2.04 -17.39 -43.12
N SER A 134 -2.53 -16.25 -43.61
CA SER A 134 -1.82 -15.42 -44.59
C SER A 134 -0.70 -14.55 -43.98
N LEU A 135 -0.70 -14.37 -42.65
CA LEU A 135 0.33 -13.61 -41.96
C LEU A 135 1.63 -14.42 -41.83
N PRO A 136 2.80 -13.83 -42.09
CA PRO A 136 4.06 -14.52 -41.83
C PRO A 136 4.26 -14.70 -40.32
N CYS A 137 4.92 -15.77 -39.89
CA CYS A 137 5.22 -16.03 -38.46
C CYS A 137 6.01 -14.94 -37.73
N VAL A 138 6.57 -13.98 -38.45
CA VAL A 138 7.29 -12.83 -37.90
C VAL A 138 6.39 -11.61 -37.69
N ASP A 139 5.10 -11.72 -38.04
CA ASP A 139 4.10 -10.69 -37.88
C ASP A 139 3.64 -10.61 -36.42
N PRO A 140 3.64 -9.42 -35.81
CA PRO A 140 2.97 -9.13 -34.54
C PRO A 140 1.58 -9.72 -34.31
N GLU A 141 0.73 -9.73 -35.34
CA GLU A 141 -0.64 -10.23 -35.25
C GLU A 141 -0.73 -11.73 -35.52
N PHE A 142 0.36 -12.38 -35.96
CA PHE A 142 0.39 -13.83 -36.21
C PHE A 142 -0.12 -14.67 -35.01
N PRO A 143 0.24 -14.37 -33.74
CA PRO A 143 -0.31 -15.08 -32.60
C PRO A 143 -1.83 -14.94 -32.46
N ARG A 144 -2.37 -13.76 -32.75
CA ARG A 144 -3.82 -13.50 -32.71
C ARG A 144 -4.55 -14.16 -33.87
N GLU A 145 -3.93 -14.26 -35.03
CA GLU A 145 -4.47 -15.06 -36.15
C GLU A 145 -4.48 -16.55 -35.83
N CYS A 146 -3.44 -17.08 -35.17
CA CYS A 146 -3.45 -18.47 -34.70
C CYS A 146 -4.61 -18.71 -33.72
N ALA A 147 -4.82 -17.79 -32.78
CA ALA A 147 -5.94 -17.84 -31.85
C ALA A 147 -7.30 -17.74 -32.57
N GLN A 148 -7.43 -16.81 -33.51
CA GLN A 148 -8.64 -16.59 -34.30
C GLN A 148 -9.02 -17.83 -35.12
N LEU A 149 -8.05 -18.44 -35.81
CA LEU A 149 -8.24 -19.66 -36.59
C LEU A 149 -8.82 -20.79 -35.73
N LEU A 150 -8.26 -21.04 -34.54
CA LEU A 150 -8.77 -22.09 -33.66
C LEU A 150 -10.16 -21.76 -33.12
N ARG A 151 -10.48 -20.49 -32.86
CA ARG A 151 -11.82 -20.05 -32.43
C ARG A 151 -12.89 -20.25 -33.52
N GLU A 152 -12.51 -20.17 -34.79
CA GLU A 152 -13.42 -20.41 -35.92
C GLU A 152 -13.62 -21.90 -36.20
N ARG A 153 -12.58 -22.70 -36.00
CA ARG A 153 -12.55 -24.14 -36.35
C ARG A 153 -12.98 -25.04 -35.19
N MET A 154 -12.82 -24.59 -33.95
CA MET A 154 -13.09 -25.38 -32.76
C MET A 154 -14.17 -24.73 -31.90
N ARG A 155 -15.07 -25.57 -31.39
CA ARG A 155 -16.09 -25.11 -30.44
C ARG A 155 -15.49 -25.07 -29.04
N LEU A 156 -15.44 -23.88 -28.45
CA LEU A 156 -15.09 -23.71 -27.04
C LEU A 156 -16.08 -24.54 -26.17
N PHE A 157 -15.54 -25.42 -25.36
CA PHE A 157 -16.29 -26.27 -24.43
C PHE A 157 -15.76 -26.07 -23.01
N LEU A 158 -16.67 -26.02 -22.04
CA LEU A 158 -16.35 -25.90 -20.62
C LEU A 158 -16.42 -27.29 -19.98
N PRO A 159 -15.30 -27.97 -19.71
CA PRO A 159 -15.29 -29.06 -18.75
C PRO A 159 -14.99 -28.54 -17.34
N LEU A 160 -15.58 -29.21 -16.35
CA LEU A 160 -15.29 -29.04 -14.91
C LEU A 160 -13.94 -29.64 -14.49
N ARG A 161 -13.24 -30.39 -15.36
CA ARG A 161 -12.00 -31.12 -15.00
C ARG A 161 -10.77 -30.47 -15.64
N PRO A 162 -9.90 -29.81 -14.87
CA PRO A 162 -8.57 -29.42 -15.33
C PRO A 162 -7.78 -30.67 -15.75
N GLY A 163 -7.00 -30.59 -16.83
CA GLY A 163 -6.20 -31.70 -17.30
C GLY A 163 -5.57 -31.41 -18.65
N ILE A 164 -4.50 -32.13 -18.97
CA ILE A 164 -3.84 -32.06 -20.28
C ILE A 164 -4.22 -33.31 -21.06
N ARG A 165 -4.80 -33.05 -22.24
CA ARG A 165 -5.09 -34.07 -23.25
C ARG A 165 -4.05 -33.98 -24.34
N ASN A 166 -3.88 -35.07 -25.07
CA ASN A 166 -2.94 -35.09 -26.18
C ASN A 166 -3.42 -34.12 -27.29
N LEU A 167 -2.49 -33.38 -27.91
CA LEU A 167 -2.84 -32.43 -28.98
C LEU A 167 -3.64 -33.07 -30.13
N ALA A 168 -3.34 -34.33 -30.48
CA ALA A 168 -4.06 -35.06 -31.53
C ALA A 168 -5.51 -35.39 -31.14
N GLU A 169 -5.76 -35.69 -29.86
CA GLU A 169 -7.10 -35.91 -29.32
C GLU A 169 -7.91 -34.61 -29.33
N ILE A 170 -7.30 -33.51 -28.86
CA ILE A 170 -7.93 -32.19 -28.84
C ILE A 170 -8.32 -31.78 -30.28
N ALA A 171 -7.41 -31.95 -31.24
CA ALA A 171 -7.65 -31.62 -32.64
C ALA A 171 -8.80 -32.45 -33.26
N ALA A 172 -8.86 -33.75 -32.97
CA ALA A 172 -9.88 -34.66 -33.51
C ALA A 172 -11.29 -34.39 -32.98
N ASP A 173 -11.42 -33.96 -31.73
CA ASP A 173 -12.72 -33.75 -31.07
C ASP A 173 -13.52 -32.55 -31.61
N GLY A 174 -12.84 -31.60 -32.27
CA GLY A 174 -13.44 -30.34 -32.72
C GLY A 174 -13.99 -29.47 -31.58
N LYS A 175 -13.68 -29.82 -30.33
CA LYS A 175 -14.07 -29.13 -29.10
C LYS A 175 -12.88 -29.04 -28.17
N ALA A 176 -12.64 -27.86 -27.63
CA ALA A 176 -11.50 -27.61 -26.76
C ALA A 176 -11.88 -26.66 -25.60
N SER A 177 -11.26 -26.87 -24.44
CA SER A 177 -11.28 -25.91 -23.33
C SER A 177 -10.33 -24.73 -23.59
N ALA A 178 -10.44 -23.66 -22.79
CA ALA A 178 -9.52 -22.52 -22.92
C ALA A 178 -8.04 -22.94 -22.78
N SER A 179 -7.76 -23.86 -21.84
CA SER A 179 -6.42 -24.42 -21.64
C SER A 179 -5.94 -25.29 -22.79
N GLU A 180 -6.84 -25.98 -23.48
CA GLU A 180 -6.52 -26.81 -24.64
C GLU A 180 -6.29 -25.95 -25.89
N ILE A 181 -7.06 -24.88 -26.06
CA ILE A 181 -6.80 -23.86 -27.10
C ILE A 181 -5.42 -23.23 -26.84
N ALA A 182 -5.08 -22.90 -25.58
CA ALA A 182 -3.77 -22.37 -25.23
C ALA A 182 -2.63 -23.35 -25.56
N GLN A 183 -2.82 -24.67 -25.33
CA GLN A 183 -1.85 -25.70 -25.72
C GLN A 183 -1.66 -25.78 -27.24
N LEU A 184 -2.76 -25.73 -28.00
CA LEU A 184 -2.70 -25.75 -29.46
C LEU A 184 -2.00 -24.51 -30.02
N VAL A 185 -2.34 -23.30 -29.56
CA VAL A 185 -1.64 -22.08 -30.01
C VAL A 185 -0.18 -22.11 -29.57
N LEU A 186 0.14 -22.55 -28.35
CA LEU A 186 1.52 -22.75 -27.91
C LEU A 186 2.31 -23.64 -28.90
N ALA A 187 1.75 -24.78 -29.30
CA ALA A 187 2.38 -25.70 -30.25
C ALA A 187 2.53 -25.07 -31.66
N MET A 188 1.51 -24.33 -32.14
CA MET A 188 1.58 -23.60 -33.41
C MET A 188 2.71 -22.56 -33.41
N LEU A 189 2.85 -21.78 -32.34
CA LEU A 189 3.89 -20.76 -32.22
C LEU A 189 5.29 -21.37 -32.08
N ARG A 190 5.45 -22.45 -31.31
CA ARG A 190 6.73 -23.19 -31.21
C ARG A 190 7.15 -23.79 -32.54
N LYS A 191 6.21 -24.34 -33.33
CA LYS A 191 6.47 -24.83 -34.70
C LYS A 191 7.02 -23.72 -35.61
N CYS A 192 6.54 -22.49 -35.43
CA CYS A 192 7.04 -21.31 -36.13
C CYS A 192 8.40 -20.79 -35.57
N GLY A 193 8.84 -21.33 -34.43
CA GLY A 193 10.07 -20.96 -33.75
C GLY A 193 9.96 -19.66 -32.98
N LEU A 194 8.76 -19.33 -32.49
CA LEU A 194 8.53 -18.25 -31.54
C LEU A 194 8.73 -18.80 -30.13
N PRO A 195 9.57 -18.19 -29.27
CA PRO A 195 9.70 -18.60 -27.89
C PRO A 195 8.42 -18.24 -27.15
N CYS A 196 7.73 -19.26 -26.64
CA CYS A 196 6.52 -19.08 -25.87
C CYS A 196 6.49 -20.07 -24.70
N ARG A 197 5.81 -19.67 -23.62
CA ARG A 197 5.63 -20.47 -22.41
C ARG A 197 4.15 -20.52 -22.05
N PHE A 198 3.74 -21.61 -21.43
CA PHE A 198 2.38 -21.80 -20.97
C PHE A 198 2.21 -21.12 -19.63
N VAL A 199 1.12 -20.39 -19.45
CA VAL A 199 0.80 -19.72 -18.19
C VAL A 199 -0.56 -20.20 -17.71
N SER A 200 -0.62 -20.65 -16.47
CA SER A 200 -1.87 -20.90 -15.76
C SER A 200 -2.10 -19.79 -14.75
N GLY A 201 -3.33 -19.27 -14.69
CA GLY A 201 -3.67 -18.26 -13.71
C GLY A 201 -5.14 -17.90 -13.64
N TYR A 202 -5.46 -16.80 -12.97
CA TYR A 202 -6.83 -16.30 -12.89
C TYR A 202 -7.09 -15.26 -13.98
N CYS A 203 -8.25 -15.36 -14.62
CA CYS A 203 -8.78 -14.34 -15.52
C CYS A 203 -10.02 -13.71 -14.89
N PHE A 204 -10.05 -12.37 -14.84
CA PHE A 204 -11.13 -11.58 -14.26
C PHE A 204 -11.93 -10.86 -15.35
N ASP A 205 -13.18 -11.25 -15.53
CA ASP A 205 -14.16 -10.47 -16.26
C ASP A 205 -14.78 -9.46 -15.29
N THR A 206 -14.18 -8.26 -15.29
CA THR A 206 -14.54 -7.14 -14.42
C THR A 206 -15.94 -6.61 -14.69
N ASP A 207 -16.46 -6.79 -15.91
CA ASP A 207 -17.76 -6.27 -16.33
C ASP A 207 -18.89 -7.19 -15.88
N ASN A 208 -18.67 -8.51 -15.97
CA ASN A 208 -19.64 -9.50 -15.55
C ASN A 208 -19.43 -10.03 -14.13
N SER A 209 -18.42 -9.52 -13.41
CA SER A 209 -18.00 -10.00 -12.08
C SER A 209 -17.78 -11.52 -12.06
N LYS A 210 -17.11 -12.03 -13.10
CA LYS A 210 -16.76 -13.45 -13.22
C LYS A 210 -15.27 -13.61 -13.12
N ALA A 211 -14.85 -14.68 -12.46
CA ALA A 211 -13.48 -15.12 -12.46
C ALA A 211 -13.46 -16.60 -12.80
N GLU A 212 -12.35 -17.03 -13.37
CA GLU A 212 -12.09 -18.44 -13.60
C GLU A 212 -10.58 -18.68 -13.60
N LEU A 213 -10.19 -19.91 -13.25
CA LEU A 213 -8.90 -20.42 -13.69
C LEU A 213 -8.90 -20.46 -15.21
N ARG A 214 -7.85 -19.88 -15.77
CA ARG A 214 -7.63 -19.82 -17.19
C ARG A 214 -6.18 -20.13 -17.48
N ALA A 215 -5.91 -20.52 -18.71
CA ALA A 215 -4.57 -20.57 -19.23
C ALA A 215 -4.44 -19.71 -20.48
N TRP A 216 -3.26 -19.15 -20.64
CA TRP A 216 -2.87 -18.34 -21.78
C TRP A 216 -1.41 -18.64 -22.13
N ILE A 217 -0.90 -17.96 -23.16
CA ILE A 217 0.46 -18.12 -23.61
C ILE A 217 1.23 -16.82 -23.45
N ASP A 218 2.41 -16.88 -22.84
CA ASP A 218 3.35 -15.77 -22.82
C ASP A 218 4.30 -15.94 -24.01
N ILE A 219 4.39 -14.93 -24.86
CA ILE A 219 5.20 -14.91 -26.07
C ILE A 219 6.36 -13.96 -25.85
N PHE A 220 7.58 -14.41 -26.06
CA PHE A 220 8.75 -13.55 -25.86
C PHE A 220 8.88 -12.54 -26.99
N HIS A 221 8.78 -11.26 -26.64
CA HIS A 221 9.16 -10.15 -27.49
C HIS A 221 10.51 -9.56 -27.04
N PRO A 222 11.50 -9.45 -27.93
CA PRO A 222 12.84 -8.95 -27.57
C PRO A 222 12.88 -7.55 -26.96
N GLU A 223 11.93 -6.67 -27.28
CA GLU A 223 11.88 -5.31 -26.71
C GLU A 223 10.86 -5.15 -25.59
N ALA A 224 9.82 -6.00 -25.57
CA ALA A 224 8.69 -5.86 -24.63
C ALA A 224 8.67 -6.95 -23.55
N GLY A 225 9.61 -7.90 -23.59
CA GLY A 225 9.62 -9.06 -22.70
C GLY A 225 8.52 -10.05 -23.03
N TRP A 226 8.03 -10.78 -22.02
CA TRP A 226 6.96 -11.75 -22.18
C TRP A 226 5.61 -11.04 -22.32
N LEU A 227 4.92 -11.29 -23.44
CA LEU A 227 3.61 -10.75 -23.77
C LEU A 227 2.57 -11.86 -23.68
N GLY A 228 1.59 -11.72 -22.79
CA GLY A 228 0.54 -12.73 -22.65
C GLY A 228 -0.57 -12.55 -23.68
N LEU A 229 -0.98 -13.63 -24.33
CA LEU A 229 -2.14 -13.71 -25.22
C LEU A 229 -3.08 -14.80 -24.70
N ASP A 230 -4.33 -14.43 -24.36
CA ASP A 230 -5.42 -15.38 -24.13
C ASP A 230 -6.01 -15.78 -25.50
N PRO A 231 -5.75 -17.01 -25.98
CA PRO A 231 -6.18 -17.41 -27.31
C PRO A 231 -7.65 -17.80 -27.36
N ALA A 232 -8.27 -18.15 -26.22
CA ALA A 232 -9.70 -18.42 -26.16
C ALA A 232 -10.51 -17.13 -26.30
N LEU A 233 -10.01 -16.02 -25.74
CA LEU A 233 -10.59 -14.68 -25.90
C LEU A 233 -9.99 -13.87 -27.06
N ASN A 234 -8.94 -14.36 -27.72
CA ASN A 234 -8.14 -13.63 -28.71
C ASN A 234 -7.79 -12.20 -28.25
N ARG A 235 -7.37 -12.10 -26.99
CA ARG A 235 -7.13 -10.83 -26.28
C ARG A 235 -5.75 -10.84 -25.64
N TRP A 236 -5.02 -9.74 -25.75
CA TRP A 236 -3.80 -9.55 -24.98
C TRP A 236 -4.11 -9.54 -23.48
N THR A 237 -3.20 -10.08 -22.68
CA THR A 237 -3.33 -10.07 -21.23
C THR A 237 -3.03 -8.67 -20.71
N GLY A 238 -3.92 -8.15 -19.87
CA GLY A 238 -3.68 -6.94 -19.10
C GLY A 238 -3.92 -7.18 -17.62
N ASP A 239 -4.28 -6.13 -16.89
CA ASP A 239 -4.45 -6.15 -15.43
C ASP A 239 -5.59 -7.05 -14.91
N SER A 240 -6.40 -7.59 -15.80
CA SER A 240 -7.43 -8.59 -15.50
C SER A 240 -6.89 -10.03 -15.48
N TYR A 241 -5.59 -10.24 -15.66
CA TYR A 241 -4.95 -11.56 -15.56
C TYR A 241 -3.97 -11.60 -14.40
N VAL A 242 -3.96 -12.71 -13.66
CA VAL A 242 -3.02 -12.98 -12.56
C VAL A 242 -2.37 -14.33 -12.82
N ALA A 243 -1.10 -14.32 -13.19
CA ALA A 243 -0.33 -15.53 -13.40
C ALA A 243 -0.04 -16.25 -12.08
N LEU A 244 -0.23 -17.57 -12.03
CA LEU A 244 0.06 -18.42 -10.87
C LEU A 244 1.30 -19.29 -11.12
N SER A 245 1.42 -19.82 -12.34
CA SER A 245 2.60 -20.55 -12.78
C SER A 245 2.88 -20.30 -14.26
N SER A 246 4.16 -20.31 -14.61
CA SER A 246 4.65 -20.13 -15.96
C SER A 246 5.70 -21.19 -16.25
N CYS A 247 5.39 -22.10 -17.17
CA CYS A 247 6.23 -23.26 -17.45
C CYS A 247 6.43 -23.47 -18.95
N LEU A 248 7.52 -24.14 -19.31
CA LEU A 248 7.75 -24.57 -20.69
C LEU A 248 6.78 -25.69 -21.07
N HIS A 249 6.52 -26.63 -20.17
CA HIS A 249 5.59 -27.72 -20.40
C HIS A 249 4.24 -27.41 -19.72
N PRO A 250 3.10 -27.53 -20.44
CA PRO A 250 1.79 -27.25 -19.85
C PRO A 250 1.51 -28.06 -18.57
N GLU A 251 2.03 -29.28 -18.48
CA GLU A 251 1.84 -30.21 -17.36
C GLU A 251 2.46 -29.75 -16.05
N GLU A 252 3.52 -28.97 -16.15
CA GLU A 252 4.19 -28.38 -14.99
C GLU A 252 3.44 -27.14 -14.48
N ALA A 253 2.58 -26.53 -15.29
CA ALA A 253 1.81 -25.34 -14.94
C ALA A 253 0.41 -25.66 -14.38
N LEU A 254 0.05 -26.95 -14.24
CA LEU A 254 -1.29 -27.31 -13.78
C LEU A 254 -1.54 -26.84 -12.33
N PRO A 255 -2.71 -26.24 -12.04
CA PRO A 255 -3.04 -25.75 -10.70
C PRO A 255 -3.16 -26.89 -9.67
N PHE A 256 -3.50 -28.09 -10.16
CA PHE A 256 -3.63 -29.33 -9.38
C PHE A 256 -2.97 -30.49 -10.12
N GLU A 257 -2.44 -31.45 -9.38
CA GLU A 257 -1.92 -32.70 -9.95
C GLU A 257 -3.04 -33.53 -10.59
N LYS A 258 -2.72 -34.20 -11.70
CA LYS A 258 -3.68 -35.02 -12.45
C LYS A 258 -4.17 -36.19 -11.60
N GLU A 259 -3.26 -36.83 -10.86
CA GLU A 259 -3.56 -37.94 -9.97
C GLU A 259 -4.62 -37.56 -8.93
N LEU A 260 -4.53 -36.33 -8.41
CA LEU A 260 -5.50 -35.81 -7.44
C LEU A 260 -6.87 -35.62 -8.09
N LEU A 261 -6.91 -35.04 -9.29
CA LEU A 261 -8.14 -34.80 -10.06
C LEU A 261 -8.83 -36.09 -10.52
N ASP A 262 -8.05 -37.13 -10.83
CA ASP A 262 -8.57 -38.43 -11.24
C ASP A 262 -9.11 -39.24 -10.02
N SER A 263 -8.62 -38.94 -8.82
CA SER A 263 -8.95 -39.66 -7.57
C SER A 263 -10.17 -39.13 -6.82
N ALA A 264 -10.73 -37.99 -7.23
CA ALA A 264 -11.77 -37.30 -6.47
C ALA A 264 -12.85 -36.67 -7.35
N ASP A 265 -14.06 -36.60 -6.80
CA ASP A 265 -15.09 -35.71 -7.29
C ASP A 265 -14.66 -34.26 -7.03
N PHE A 266 -14.33 -33.57 -8.12
CA PHE A 266 -13.83 -32.20 -8.13
C PHE A 266 -14.95 -31.18 -8.34
N SER A 267 -14.97 -30.14 -7.51
CA SER A 267 -15.78 -28.95 -7.76
C SER A 267 -15.03 -27.70 -7.36
N GLU A 268 -15.24 -26.62 -8.10
CA GLU A 268 -14.63 -25.33 -7.85
C GLU A 268 -15.69 -24.23 -7.85
N TYR A 269 -15.44 -23.21 -7.04
CA TYR A 269 -16.30 -22.06 -6.88
C TYR A 269 -15.45 -20.80 -6.88
N TYR A 270 -15.85 -19.86 -7.75
CA TYR A 270 -15.22 -18.55 -7.86
C TYR A 270 -16.20 -17.49 -7.37
N GLU A 271 -15.73 -16.66 -6.44
CA GLU A 271 -16.42 -15.45 -6.05
C GLU A 271 -15.54 -14.28 -6.44
N LEU A 272 -15.92 -13.56 -7.49
CA LEU A 272 -15.32 -12.28 -7.84
C LEU A 272 -16.22 -11.17 -7.37
N LYS A 273 -15.89 -10.61 -6.21
CA LYS A 273 -16.59 -9.44 -5.70
C LYS A 273 -15.84 -8.22 -6.17
N ARG A 274 -16.41 -7.52 -7.15
CA ARG A 274 -16.05 -6.11 -7.36
C ARG A 274 -16.23 -5.44 -6.01
N LEU A 275 -15.14 -4.90 -5.49
CA LEU A 275 -15.24 -4.01 -4.36
C LEU A 275 -15.76 -2.69 -4.94
N GLN A 276 -17.05 -2.67 -5.30
CA GLN A 276 -17.85 -1.45 -5.31
C GLN A 276 -17.74 -0.98 -3.89
N GLY A 277 -16.84 -0.02 -3.63
CA GLY A 277 -16.27 0.20 -2.30
C GLY A 277 -17.13 -0.34 -1.15
N SER A 278 -16.74 -1.48 -0.57
CA SER A 278 -17.31 -2.08 0.65
C SER A 278 -16.58 -3.40 0.96
N ALA A 279 -15.36 -3.44 1.49
CA ALA A 279 -14.90 -3.04 2.83
C ALA A 279 -15.59 -3.77 4.03
N ALA A 280 -16.73 -4.46 3.87
CA ALA A 280 -17.59 -4.72 5.03
C ALA A 280 -17.47 -6.09 5.73
N GLU A 281 -16.78 -7.13 5.25
CA GLU A 281 -16.72 -8.43 5.98
C GLU A 281 -15.33 -8.87 6.43
N GLY A 282 -14.31 -8.85 5.56
CA GLY A 282 -12.90 -8.91 6.02
C GLY A 282 -12.51 -7.66 6.82
N GLY A 283 -13.10 -6.51 6.46
CA GLY A 283 -13.08 -5.32 7.29
C GLY A 283 -13.78 -5.54 8.63
N ARG A 284 -14.90 -6.28 8.72
CA ARG A 284 -15.54 -6.54 10.03
C ARG A 284 -14.67 -7.36 10.99
N GLU A 285 -13.85 -8.29 10.51
CA GLU A 285 -12.97 -9.08 11.40
C GLU A 285 -11.73 -8.28 11.85
N ILE A 286 -11.12 -7.53 10.92
CA ILE A 286 -10.06 -6.57 11.24
C ILE A 286 -10.61 -5.46 12.14
N ASP A 287 -11.77 -4.89 11.83
CA ASP A 287 -12.49 -3.89 12.63
C ASP A 287 -12.82 -4.45 14.00
N ARG A 288 -13.32 -5.69 14.12
CA ARG A 288 -13.57 -6.31 15.44
C ARG A 288 -12.29 -6.47 16.24
N THR A 289 -11.19 -6.86 15.60
CA THR A 289 -9.89 -7.01 16.26
C THR A 289 -9.36 -5.64 16.69
N LEU A 290 -9.41 -4.64 15.82
CA LEU A 290 -9.04 -3.26 16.11
C LEU A 290 -9.93 -2.65 17.19
N ASP A 291 -11.23 -2.90 17.15
CA ASP A 291 -12.19 -2.47 18.16
C ASP A 291 -11.84 -3.08 19.52
N GLN A 292 -11.55 -4.39 19.56
CA GLN A 292 -11.18 -5.08 20.80
C GLN A 292 -9.86 -4.57 21.38
N VAL A 293 -8.86 -4.31 20.53
CA VAL A 293 -7.60 -3.69 20.96
C VAL A 293 -7.85 -2.25 21.44
N THR A 294 -8.69 -1.48 20.74
CA THR A 294 -9.04 -0.10 21.09
C THR A 294 -9.70 -0.05 22.47
N GLU A 295 -10.70 -0.89 22.70
CA GLU A 295 -11.37 -1.00 23.99
C GLU A 295 -10.41 -1.41 25.11
N ASP A 296 -9.46 -2.30 24.85
CA ASP A 296 -8.48 -2.69 25.87
C ASP A 296 -7.52 -1.55 26.22
N LEU A 297 -6.99 -0.83 25.22
CA LEU A 297 -6.12 0.33 25.46
C LEU A 297 -6.88 1.46 26.17
N GLU A 298 -8.10 1.78 25.73
CA GLU A 298 -8.96 2.74 26.43
C GLU A 298 -9.19 2.34 27.89
N ARG A 299 -9.48 1.06 28.15
CA ARG A 299 -9.72 0.56 29.51
C ARG A 299 -8.48 0.70 30.39
N ARG A 300 -7.29 0.41 29.87
CA ARG A 300 -6.01 0.60 30.58
C ARG A 300 -5.76 2.07 30.89
N LEU A 301 -6.03 2.95 29.94
CA LEU A 301 -5.87 4.41 30.10
C LEU A 301 -6.87 4.99 31.10
N ARG A 302 -8.14 4.57 31.06
CA ARG A 302 -9.15 4.97 32.06
C ARG A 302 -8.77 4.58 33.48
N ARG A 303 -8.18 3.39 33.67
CA ARG A 303 -7.64 2.98 34.99
C ARG A 303 -6.50 3.88 35.48
N SER A 304 -5.80 4.53 34.55
CA SER A 304 -4.71 5.47 34.82
C SER A 304 -5.20 6.94 34.90
N GLY A 305 -6.52 7.16 34.98
CA GLY A 305 -7.14 8.49 35.10
C GLY A 305 -7.39 9.22 33.78
N PHE A 306 -7.07 8.63 32.63
CA PHE A 306 -7.28 9.28 31.33
C PHE A 306 -8.72 9.16 30.83
N ARG A 307 -9.25 10.28 30.33
CA ARG A 307 -10.39 10.41 29.44
C ARG A 307 -9.89 10.76 28.04
N ILE A 308 -10.52 10.15 27.04
CA ILE A 308 -10.17 10.33 25.64
C ILE A 308 -11.43 10.78 24.89
N GLN A 309 -11.30 11.80 24.05
CA GLN A 309 -12.37 12.26 23.16
C GLN A 309 -11.81 12.51 21.77
N THR A 310 -12.64 12.24 20.75
CA THR A 310 -12.36 12.64 19.37
C THR A 310 -13.33 13.72 18.90
N ALA A 311 -12.82 14.66 18.11
CA ALA A 311 -13.62 15.56 17.29
C ALA A 311 -13.18 15.43 15.84
N SER A 312 -14.13 15.39 14.91
CA SER A 312 -13.87 15.29 13.48
C SER A 312 -14.29 16.59 12.82
N THR A 313 -13.38 17.22 12.07
CA THR A 313 -13.70 18.45 11.35
C THR A 313 -14.15 18.14 9.93
N PHE A 314 -15.22 18.78 9.47
CA PHE A 314 -15.67 18.71 8.08
C PHE A 314 -15.74 20.11 7.48
N SER A 315 -15.21 20.28 6.27
CA SER A 315 -15.28 21.55 5.54
C SER A 315 -16.31 21.44 4.42
N PHE A 316 -17.11 22.49 4.22
CA PHE A 316 -18.18 22.50 3.21
C PHE A 316 -18.06 23.72 2.29
N ALA A 317 -18.64 23.64 1.09
CA ALA A 317 -18.85 24.81 0.25
C ALA A 317 -19.94 25.72 0.86
N ALA A 318 -19.81 27.03 0.75
CA ALA A 318 -20.68 28.00 1.43
C ALA A 318 -22.15 27.89 0.95
N GLY A 319 -23.12 27.88 1.89
CA GLY A 319 -24.56 28.05 1.57
C GLY A 319 -25.56 27.17 2.33
N ASP A 320 -25.15 26.01 2.87
CA ASP A 320 -26.09 24.98 3.36
C ASP A 320 -25.99 24.64 4.87
N VAL A 321 -25.32 25.48 5.66
CA VAL A 321 -24.94 25.17 7.06
C VAL A 321 -26.12 24.75 7.95
N ASN A 322 -27.26 25.44 7.89
CA ASN A 322 -28.42 25.11 8.72
C ASN A 322 -29.06 23.76 8.35
N ARG A 323 -29.06 23.40 7.06
CA ARG A 323 -29.57 22.11 6.58
C ARG A 323 -28.66 20.98 7.04
N ILE A 324 -27.34 21.17 6.89
CA ILE A 324 -26.31 20.24 7.35
C ILE A 324 -26.41 20.03 8.87
N ALA A 325 -26.49 21.11 9.66
CA ALA A 325 -26.59 21.03 11.12
C ALA A 325 -27.84 20.29 11.60
N THR A 326 -28.96 20.42 10.88
CA THR A 326 -30.21 19.68 11.18
C THR A 326 -30.05 18.19 10.88
N MET A 327 -29.48 17.83 9.73
CA MET A 327 -29.23 16.43 9.38
C MET A 327 -28.26 15.74 10.35
N ILE A 328 -27.22 16.44 10.80
CA ILE A 328 -26.27 15.92 11.80
C ILE A 328 -27.00 15.63 13.11
N ARG A 329 -27.89 16.53 13.54
CA ARG A 329 -28.69 16.35 14.77
C ARG A 329 -29.53 15.08 14.69
N ASP A 330 -30.26 14.91 13.59
CA ASP A 330 -31.17 13.76 13.41
C ASP A 330 -30.40 12.44 13.30
N PHE A 331 -29.22 12.45 12.68
CA PHE A 331 -28.38 11.27 12.51
C PHE A 331 -27.81 10.74 13.83
N PHE A 332 -27.35 11.63 14.72
CA PHE A 332 -26.78 11.22 16.00
C PHE A 332 -27.83 11.00 17.11
N LEU A 333 -29.04 11.52 16.95
CA LEU A 333 -30.12 11.49 17.95
C LEU A 333 -31.47 11.11 17.32
N PRO A 334 -31.70 9.83 16.96
CA PRO A 334 -32.97 9.40 16.39
C PRO A 334 -34.15 9.56 17.39
N GLU A 335 -35.33 9.89 16.88
CA GLU A 335 -36.55 10.07 17.69
C GLU A 335 -36.95 8.77 18.39
N GLY A 336 -36.63 8.65 19.69
CA GLY A 336 -37.14 7.56 20.55
C GLY A 336 -36.23 7.14 21.71
N GLU A 337 -34.92 7.40 21.63
CA GLU A 337 -33.95 6.82 22.58
C GLU A 337 -33.44 7.78 23.67
N VAL A 338 -33.82 9.05 23.66
CA VAL A 338 -33.14 10.11 24.44
C VAL A 338 -34.05 10.67 25.56
N ARG A 339 -33.56 10.71 26.81
CA ARG A 339 -34.27 11.33 27.94
C ARG A 339 -34.45 12.83 27.69
N GLN A 340 -35.58 13.42 28.12
CA GLN A 340 -35.88 14.85 27.88
C GLN A 340 -34.78 15.83 28.33
N GLU A 341 -33.95 15.46 29.31
CA GLU A 341 -32.81 16.27 29.78
C GLU A 341 -31.60 16.26 28.83
N GLU A 342 -31.39 15.19 28.06
CA GLU A 342 -30.31 15.04 27.06
C GLU A 342 -30.64 15.75 25.73
N ARG A 343 -31.90 16.17 25.54
CA ARG A 343 -32.36 16.93 24.35
C ARG A 343 -31.91 18.39 24.36
N ARG A 344 -31.42 18.93 25.48
CA ARG A 344 -30.78 20.26 25.53
C ARG A 344 -29.32 20.17 25.06
N MET A 345 -29.08 19.79 23.81
CA MET A 345 -27.76 19.85 23.21
C MET A 345 -27.59 21.10 22.36
N PHE A 346 -26.52 21.83 22.66
CA PHE A 346 -26.28 23.20 22.28
C PHE A 346 -25.71 23.30 20.85
N VAL A 347 -26.48 23.89 19.94
CA VAL A 347 -25.93 24.49 18.71
C VAL A 347 -25.34 25.83 19.12
N HIS A 348 -24.04 26.04 18.90
CA HIS A 348 -23.40 27.32 19.20
C HIS A 348 -23.06 28.05 17.90
N SER A 349 -23.85 29.08 17.59
CA SER A 349 -23.52 30.10 16.62
C SER A 349 -22.45 31.01 17.21
N SER A 350 -21.25 31.00 16.62
CA SER A 350 -20.19 32.01 16.73
C SER A 350 -20.08 32.73 18.09
N GLY A 351 -19.20 32.25 18.99
CA GLY A 351 -18.61 33.12 20.03
C GLY A 351 -18.60 32.62 21.48
N SER A 352 -19.05 31.41 21.80
CA SER A 352 -18.92 30.86 23.17
C SER A 352 -17.70 29.95 23.31
N THR A 353 -17.00 30.10 24.44
CA THR A 353 -15.83 29.30 24.82
C THR A 353 -16.19 27.82 24.91
N SER A 354 -15.29 26.97 24.41
CA SER A 354 -15.44 25.51 24.26
C SER A 354 -15.66 24.72 25.57
N ASP A 355 -15.67 25.38 26.72
CA ASP A 355 -15.67 24.74 28.05
C ASP A 355 -17.05 24.12 28.38
N SER A 356 -18.14 24.52 27.71
CA SER A 356 -19.49 23.96 27.92
C SER A 356 -19.77 22.67 27.13
N ILE A 357 -18.84 22.24 26.26
CA ILE A 357 -18.97 21.05 25.42
C ILE A 357 -18.62 19.77 26.21
N GLU A 358 -18.04 19.91 27.40
CA GLU A 358 -17.10 18.92 27.95
C GLU A 358 -17.69 17.71 28.70
N GLU A 359 -18.99 17.61 28.96
CA GLU A 359 -19.48 16.45 29.75
C GLU A 359 -20.74 15.72 29.27
N LYS A 360 -21.56 16.28 28.36
CA LYS A 360 -22.93 15.74 28.17
C LYS A 360 -23.47 15.60 26.74
N GLY A 361 -22.72 15.88 25.66
CA GLY A 361 -23.30 15.78 24.31
C GLY A 361 -22.39 15.94 23.09
N PHE A 362 -23.00 15.78 21.90
CA PHE A 362 -22.45 16.14 20.59
C PHE A 362 -22.40 17.66 20.42
N GLY A 363 -21.28 18.19 19.94
CA GLY A 363 -21.08 19.62 19.68
C GLY A 363 -20.86 19.89 18.19
N ILE A 364 -21.53 20.91 17.66
CA ILE A 364 -21.27 21.46 16.32
C ILE A 364 -20.70 22.86 16.52
N ILE A 365 -19.46 23.07 16.08
CA ILE A 365 -18.81 24.40 16.10
C ILE A 365 -18.70 24.87 14.65
N GLU A 366 -19.31 26.01 14.34
CA GLU A 366 -19.17 26.67 13.05
C GLU A 366 -18.04 27.70 13.12
N SER A 367 -17.05 27.59 12.24
CA SER A 367 -15.97 28.57 12.10
C SER A 367 -15.56 28.68 10.62
N GLU A 368 -15.68 29.87 10.04
CA GLU A 368 -15.19 30.19 8.68
C GLU A 368 -15.65 29.22 7.57
N GLY A 369 -16.91 28.76 7.60
CA GLY A 369 -17.45 27.80 6.62
C GLY A 369 -17.01 26.33 6.86
N ARG A 370 -16.37 26.05 8.00
CA ARG A 370 -16.08 24.71 8.49
C ARG A 370 -17.03 24.36 9.63
N LEU A 371 -17.45 23.09 9.66
CA LEU A 371 -18.25 22.52 10.73
C LEU A 371 -17.39 21.47 11.46
N GLU A 372 -17.03 21.77 12.70
CA GLU A 372 -16.37 20.81 13.58
C GLU A 372 -17.45 20.02 14.33
N ILE A 373 -17.40 18.69 14.20
CA ILE A 373 -18.33 17.76 14.84
C ILE A 373 -17.58 17.01 15.93
N ALA A 374 -17.82 17.40 17.18
CA ALA A 374 -17.27 16.71 18.33
C ALA A 374 -18.14 15.49 18.70
N THR A 375 -17.54 14.30 18.72
CA THR A 375 -18.19 13.10 19.28
C THR A 375 -18.06 13.11 20.81
N PRO A 376 -19.08 12.67 21.57
CA PRO A 376 -19.08 12.76 23.02
C PRO A 376 -18.11 11.76 23.68
N PHE A 377 -17.61 12.09 24.88
CA PHE A 377 -16.67 11.29 25.69
C PHE A 377 -17.14 9.86 26.03
N PHE A 378 -18.45 9.61 26.03
CA PHE A 378 -19.01 8.30 26.35
C PHE A 378 -19.08 7.35 25.15
N LEU A 379 -18.92 7.87 23.92
CA LEU A 379 -18.88 7.05 22.72
C LEU A 379 -17.47 6.46 22.58
N GLY A 380 -17.33 5.14 22.50
CA GLY A 380 -16.03 4.50 22.28
C GLY A 380 -15.40 4.97 20.97
N LEU A 381 -14.07 5.04 20.89
CA LEU A 381 -13.36 5.55 19.72
C LEU A 381 -13.77 4.83 18.43
N SER A 382 -13.95 3.51 18.51
CA SER A 382 -14.51 2.63 17.46
C SER A 382 -15.83 3.14 16.90
N ASP A 383 -16.81 3.34 17.77
CA ASP A 383 -18.13 3.83 17.39
C ASP A 383 -18.08 5.26 16.86
N ALA A 384 -17.19 6.09 17.42
CA ALA A 384 -16.98 7.46 16.93
C ALA A 384 -16.49 7.48 15.48
N ALA A 385 -15.51 6.63 15.08
CA ALA A 385 -15.12 6.58 13.66
C ALA A 385 -16.23 6.03 12.76
N LYS A 386 -16.94 4.98 13.20
CA LYS A 386 -18.03 4.38 12.41
C LYS A 386 -19.15 5.38 12.15
N LYS A 387 -19.60 6.10 13.19
CA LYS A 387 -20.62 7.14 13.04
C LYS A 387 -20.12 8.33 12.21
N THR A 388 -18.86 8.73 12.38
CA THR A 388 -18.23 9.80 11.57
C THR A 388 -18.23 9.43 10.08
N ALA A 389 -17.84 8.20 9.74
CA ALA A 389 -17.82 7.71 8.36
C ALA A 389 -19.23 7.57 7.77
N ALA A 390 -20.17 7.03 8.55
CA ALA A 390 -21.57 6.90 8.13
C ALA A 390 -22.24 8.26 7.88
N LEU A 391 -21.91 9.27 8.70
CA LEU A 391 -22.33 10.64 8.47
C LEU A 391 -21.74 11.21 7.18
N PHE A 392 -20.44 11.00 6.92
CA PHE A 392 -19.79 11.44 5.69
C PHE A 392 -20.50 10.87 4.46
N SER A 393 -20.79 9.56 4.45
CA SER A 393 -21.53 8.90 3.38
C SER A 393 -22.98 9.41 3.25
N LEU A 394 -23.64 9.77 4.35
CA LEU A 394 -24.98 10.36 4.31
C LEU A 394 -24.95 11.75 3.65
N LEU A 395 -23.98 12.58 4.01
CA LEU A 395 -23.81 13.91 3.43
C LEU A 395 -23.55 13.84 1.92
N GLU A 396 -22.65 12.95 1.49
CA GLU A 396 -22.36 12.73 0.06
C GLU A 396 -23.61 12.31 -0.73
N ARG A 397 -24.44 11.42 -0.18
CA ARG A 397 -25.70 10.98 -0.80
C ARG A 397 -26.69 12.12 -0.99
N GLU A 398 -26.66 13.11 -0.11
CA GLU A 398 -27.52 14.29 -0.13
C GLU A 398 -26.96 15.42 -1.00
N GLY A 399 -25.88 15.16 -1.76
CA GLY A 399 -25.23 16.12 -2.65
C GLY A 399 -24.39 17.16 -1.93
N LEU A 400 -24.20 17.01 -0.63
CA LEU A 400 -23.29 17.82 0.18
C LEU A 400 -21.96 17.08 0.14
N ALA A 401 -20.97 17.57 -0.60
CA ALA A 401 -19.65 16.94 -0.70
C ALA A 401 -18.69 17.52 0.36
N PRO A 402 -18.68 17.02 1.61
CA PRO A 402 -17.74 17.48 2.63
C PRO A 402 -16.31 17.14 2.21
N MET A 403 -15.42 18.10 2.39
CA MET A 403 -13.99 17.81 2.42
C MET A 403 -13.64 17.35 3.84
N PRO A 404 -13.12 16.11 4.02
CA PRO A 404 -12.72 15.63 5.33
C PRO A 404 -11.58 16.50 5.86
N GLY A 405 -11.78 17.06 7.04
CA GLY A 405 -10.78 17.86 7.75
C GLY A 405 -9.97 17.01 8.73
N PRO A 406 -9.06 17.63 9.49
CA PRO A 406 -8.31 16.93 10.52
C PRO A 406 -9.25 16.38 11.61
N HIS A 407 -8.85 15.25 12.18
CA HIS A 407 -9.49 14.69 13.36
C HIS A 407 -8.69 15.11 14.59
N ARG A 408 -9.33 15.76 15.56
CA ARG A 408 -8.71 16.16 16.81
C ARG A 408 -8.88 15.08 17.87
N LEU A 409 -7.79 14.71 18.52
CA LEU A 409 -7.76 13.84 19.68
C LEU A 409 -7.53 14.68 20.94
N ARG A 410 -8.38 14.50 21.95
CA ARG A 410 -8.28 15.12 23.27
C ARG A 410 -7.94 14.05 24.29
N ILE A 411 -6.88 14.28 25.07
CA ILE A 411 -6.32 13.29 26.00
C ILE A 411 -6.06 13.98 27.35
N GLY A 412 -6.64 13.47 28.43
CA GLY A 412 -6.36 13.99 29.78
C GLY A 412 -7.51 13.74 30.74
N SER A 413 -7.98 14.76 31.46
CA SER A 413 -9.20 14.70 32.27
C SER A 413 -10.13 15.87 31.97
N ALA A 414 -11.37 15.77 32.43
CA ALA A 414 -12.34 16.86 32.40
C ALA A 414 -11.91 18.02 33.30
N THR A 415 -11.28 17.73 34.45
CA THR A 415 -10.78 18.75 35.36
C THR A 415 -9.25 18.77 35.41
N ARG A 416 -8.68 19.96 35.61
CA ARG A 416 -7.24 20.19 35.71
C ARG A 416 -6.63 19.42 36.87
N GLU A 417 -7.30 19.42 38.02
CA GLU A 417 -6.86 18.70 39.22
C GLU A 417 -6.74 17.18 39.01
N GLU A 418 -7.62 16.61 38.20
CA GLU A 418 -7.63 15.18 37.89
C GLU A 418 -6.74 14.81 36.69
N SER A 419 -6.09 15.78 36.04
CA SER A 419 -5.33 15.52 34.82
C SER A 419 -4.12 14.60 35.09
N PRO A 420 -4.04 13.43 34.43
CA PRO A 420 -2.89 12.54 34.60
C PRO A 420 -1.56 13.17 34.16
N PHE A 421 -1.60 14.12 33.21
CA PHE A 421 -0.42 14.90 32.79
C PHE A 421 0.12 15.82 33.89
N LEU A 422 -0.73 16.24 34.83
CA LEU A 422 -0.32 17.05 35.98
C LEU A 422 0.00 16.18 37.20
N GLN A 423 -0.65 15.02 37.34
CA GLN A 423 -0.39 14.06 38.42
C GLN A 423 0.97 13.37 38.26
N LYS A 424 1.28 12.87 37.05
CA LYS A 424 2.60 12.31 36.71
C LYS A 424 3.42 13.43 36.03
N ARG A 425 4.20 14.17 36.83
CA ARG A 425 4.84 15.44 36.43
C ARG A 425 5.76 15.33 35.21
N ASP A 426 6.39 14.18 35.01
CA ASP A 426 7.31 13.91 33.90
C ASP A 426 6.62 13.40 32.63
N LEU A 427 5.34 13.00 32.71
CA LEU A 427 4.62 12.42 31.57
C LEU A 427 4.48 13.39 30.39
N LEU A 428 4.18 14.66 30.66
CA LEU A 428 4.11 15.68 29.61
C LEU A 428 5.46 15.87 28.91
N ALA A 429 6.56 15.78 29.68
CA ALA A 429 7.92 15.86 29.16
C ALA A 429 8.24 14.66 28.26
N LEU A 430 7.90 13.46 28.74
CA LEU A 430 8.05 12.20 28.02
C LEU A 430 7.25 12.21 26.72
N TRP A 431 6.00 12.70 26.77
CA TRP A 431 5.16 12.89 25.61
C TRP A 431 5.80 13.83 24.60
N ILE A 432 6.26 15.00 25.03
CA ILE A 432 6.85 15.96 24.09
C ILE A 432 8.15 15.44 23.50
N GLY A 433 9.04 14.90 24.34
CA GLY A 433 10.32 14.38 23.91
C GLY A 433 10.21 13.21 22.94
N PHE A 434 9.24 12.31 23.14
CA PHE A 434 9.03 11.16 22.26
C PHE A 434 8.76 11.60 20.82
N TRP A 435 7.86 12.57 20.59
CA TRP A 435 7.55 13.08 19.25
C TRP A 435 8.71 13.82 18.60
N GLN A 436 9.55 14.49 19.40
CA GLN A 436 10.74 15.16 18.89
C GLN A 436 11.82 14.17 18.44
N SER A 437 11.92 13.03 19.12
CA SER A 437 12.84 11.95 18.75
C SER A 437 12.31 11.01 17.67
N ARG A 438 11.00 11.04 17.42
CA ARG A 438 10.29 10.21 16.44
C ARG A 438 9.43 11.07 15.50
N PRO A 439 10.05 11.98 14.72
CA PRO A 439 9.32 12.95 13.91
C PRO A 439 8.45 12.30 12.82
N ALA A 440 8.72 11.05 12.45
CA ALA A 440 7.87 10.30 11.52
C ALA A 440 6.41 10.26 11.96
N LEU A 441 6.11 10.24 13.27
CA LEU A 441 4.74 10.29 13.78
C LEU A 441 4.03 11.60 13.43
N SER A 442 4.72 12.73 13.55
CA SER A 442 4.16 14.02 13.13
C SER A 442 3.99 14.06 11.61
N TYR A 443 4.95 13.53 10.87
CA TYR A 443 4.99 13.65 9.41
C TYR A 443 4.02 12.71 8.68
N LEU A 444 3.82 11.49 9.21
CA LEU A 444 2.88 10.49 8.70
C LEU A 444 1.44 10.78 9.14
N LEU A 445 1.22 11.04 10.43
CA LEU A 445 -0.12 11.03 11.02
C LEU A 445 -0.80 12.40 10.99
N ARG A 446 -0.27 13.39 10.26
CA ARG A 446 -0.87 14.74 10.19
C ARG A 446 -1.10 15.22 8.76
N ALA A 447 -2.13 16.05 8.60
CA ALA A 447 -2.68 16.42 7.29
C ALA A 447 -1.77 17.39 6.53
N ASP A 448 -1.16 18.35 7.22
CA ASP A 448 -0.40 19.44 6.64
C ASP A 448 1.07 19.07 6.38
N ARG A 449 1.72 19.82 5.50
CA ARG A 449 3.15 19.69 5.24
C ARG A 449 3.94 20.25 6.44
N PRO A 450 5.09 19.68 6.81
CA PRO A 450 5.89 20.18 7.94
C PRO A 450 6.39 21.61 7.73
N GLY A 451 6.85 22.26 8.80
CA GLY A 451 7.34 23.64 8.81
C GLY A 451 6.62 24.57 9.80
N PRO A 452 7.17 25.74 10.12
CA PRO A 452 6.80 26.57 11.29
C PRO A 452 5.41 27.21 11.25
N THR A 453 4.76 27.23 10.08
CA THR A 453 3.37 27.69 9.93
C THR A 453 2.38 26.53 9.87
N SER A 454 2.84 25.31 10.15
CA SER A 454 2.10 24.07 10.07
C SER A 454 1.73 23.58 11.46
N ALA A 455 0.55 22.98 11.60
CA ALA A 455 0.21 22.18 12.75
C ALA A 455 1.10 20.92 12.84
N SER A 456 1.79 20.49 11.78
CA SER A 456 2.80 19.40 11.87
C SER A 456 4.15 19.83 12.45
N PHE A 457 4.32 21.13 12.73
CA PHE A 457 5.57 21.69 13.21
C PHE A 457 6.04 21.03 14.51
N LEU A 458 7.25 20.50 14.47
CA LEU A 458 7.99 20.10 15.65
C LEU A 458 8.99 21.19 15.99
N PRO A 459 8.96 21.76 17.20
CA PRO A 459 9.89 22.81 17.55
C PRO A 459 11.40 22.54 17.35
N GLY A 460 11.85 21.29 17.42
CA GLY A 460 13.23 20.95 17.11
C GLY A 460 13.62 21.17 15.63
N GLU A 461 12.65 21.38 14.73
CA GLU A 461 12.89 21.82 13.34
C GLU A 461 13.50 23.23 13.27
N LEU A 462 13.30 24.09 14.28
CA LEU A 462 13.90 25.42 14.31
C LEU A 462 15.34 25.40 14.83
N HIS A 463 15.62 24.59 15.85
CA HIS A 463 16.92 24.57 16.48
C HIS A 463 17.20 23.28 17.27
N PRO A 464 18.35 22.61 17.07
CA PRO A 464 18.70 21.36 17.78
C PRO A 464 18.73 21.49 19.32
N LEU A 465 19.09 22.67 19.84
CA LEU A 465 19.12 22.94 21.30
C LEU A 465 17.77 22.71 21.99
N TRP A 466 16.64 22.81 21.27
CA TRP A 466 15.33 22.53 21.87
C TRP A 466 15.21 21.11 22.41
N ILE A 467 15.86 20.14 21.78
CA ILE A 467 15.83 18.74 22.24
C ILE A 467 16.64 18.61 23.54
N GLN A 468 17.79 19.29 23.62
CA GLN A 468 18.59 19.33 24.85
C GLN A 468 17.81 19.99 26.00
N GLU A 469 17.12 21.09 25.72
CA GLU A 469 16.24 21.75 26.69
C GLU A 469 15.11 20.82 27.14
N LEU A 470 14.47 20.06 26.23
CA LEU A 470 13.43 19.10 26.62
C LEU A 470 13.96 17.97 27.52
N VAL A 471 15.18 17.49 27.31
CA VAL A 471 15.83 16.53 28.21
C VAL A 471 16.02 17.15 29.60
N ILE A 472 16.47 18.39 29.66
CA ILE A 472 16.62 19.13 30.92
C ILE A 472 15.25 19.32 31.60
N LEU A 473 14.22 19.73 30.86
CA LEU A 473 12.87 19.92 31.37
C LEU A 473 12.28 18.60 31.90
N THR A 474 12.53 17.49 31.24
CA THR A 474 12.13 16.14 31.70
C THR A 474 12.77 15.82 33.05
N ALA A 475 14.08 16.01 33.18
CA ALA A 475 14.79 15.80 34.44
C ALA A 475 14.28 16.73 35.57
N ARG A 476 14.03 18.01 35.26
CA ARG A 476 13.48 19.00 36.21
C ARG A 476 12.06 18.67 36.65
N ALA A 477 11.23 18.19 35.72
CA ALA A 477 9.85 17.79 35.99
C ALA A 477 9.79 16.59 36.96
N LYS A 478 10.66 15.58 36.74
CA LYS A 478 10.81 14.43 37.65
C LYS A 478 11.21 14.83 39.06
N ARG A 479 12.12 15.80 39.19
CA ARG A 479 12.62 16.30 40.49
C ARG A 479 11.69 17.30 41.15
N ALA A 480 10.58 17.67 40.50
CA ALA A 480 9.63 18.68 40.97
C ALA A 480 10.29 20.02 41.37
N GLU A 481 11.34 20.43 40.64
CA GLU A 481 12.13 21.63 40.96
C GLU A 481 11.34 22.95 40.77
N ALA A 482 10.30 22.95 39.93
CA ALA A 482 9.41 24.08 39.70
C ALA A 482 8.10 23.97 40.50
N ALA A 483 7.58 25.11 40.97
CA ALA A 483 6.32 25.16 41.72
C ALA A 483 5.14 24.58 40.92
N SER A 484 5.06 24.84 39.61
CA SER A 484 4.08 24.27 38.68
C SER A 484 4.73 23.82 37.37
N LEU A 485 4.09 22.90 36.64
CA LEU A 485 4.52 22.53 35.29
C LEU A 485 4.35 23.69 34.30
N GLU A 486 3.36 24.56 34.50
CA GLU A 486 3.18 25.76 33.68
C GLU A 486 4.38 26.71 33.77
N ALA A 487 4.92 26.91 34.97
CA ALA A 487 6.14 27.69 35.16
C ALA A 487 7.36 27.04 34.50
N LEU A 488 7.37 25.70 34.39
CA LEU A 488 8.45 24.95 33.77
C LEU A 488 8.40 25.01 32.23
N TYR A 489 7.20 24.94 31.64
CA TYR A 489 7.00 24.91 30.18
C TYR A 489 6.62 26.25 29.57
N GLY A 490 6.39 27.29 30.38
CA GLY A 490 5.79 28.55 29.94
C GLY A 490 6.45 29.19 28.72
N GLU A 491 7.79 29.17 28.64
CA GLU A 491 8.54 29.71 27.50
C GLU A 491 8.31 28.93 26.20
N PHE A 492 8.00 27.64 26.30
CA PHE A 492 7.81 26.71 25.19
C PHE A 492 6.33 26.60 24.75
N LEU A 493 5.38 26.98 25.63
CA LEU A 493 3.94 26.87 25.36
C LEU A 493 3.51 27.52 24.04
N PRO A 494 3.95 28.73 23.65
CA PRO A 494 3.55 29.34 22.38
C PRO A 494 3.93 28.49 21.16
N ALA A 495 5.16 27.97 21.15
CA ALA A 495 5.66 27.17 20.04
C ALA A 495 5.10 25.74 20.03
N LEU A 496 4.81 25.15 21.20
CA LEU A 496 4.07 23.89 21.28
C LEU A 496 2.65 24.06 20.75
N ASN A 497 1.91 25.05 21.25
CA ASN A 497 0.52 25.34 20.86
C ASN A 497 0.35 25.70 19.38
N ALA A 498 1.39 26.28 18.76
CA ALA A 498 1.41 26.56 17.33
C ALA A 498 1.67 25.32 16.45
N GLY A 499 2.24 24.25 17.04
CA GLY A 499 2.67 23.06 16.32
C GLY A 499 1.79 21.84 16.57
N TRP A 500 2.44 20.72 16.84
CA TRP A 500 1.81 19.40 16.88
C TRP A 500 0.90 19.15 18.11
N VAL A 501 1.03 19.90 19.20
CA VAL A 501 0.23 19.68 20.43
C VAL A 501 -0.25 20.97 21.05
N ARG A 502 -1.54 21.06 21.39
CA ARG A 502 -2.12 22.19 22.10
C ARG A 502 -2.30 21.86 23.58
N LEU A 503 -1.72 22.73 24.41
CA LEU A 503 -1.63 22.67 25.86
C LEU A 503 -2.36 23.85 26.52
N ASP A 504 -2.99 24.72 25.73
CA ASP A 504 -3.85 25.81 26.20
C ASP A 504 -5.00 25.28 27.06
N ARG A 505 -5.53 24.09 26.76
CA ARG A 505 -6.55 23.43 27.58
C ARG A 505 -6.03 22.83 28.87
N LEU A 506 -4.72 22.63 28.99
CA LEU A 506 -4.09 22.09 30.20
C LEU A 506 -3.58 23.21 31.13
N PHE A 507 -3.11 24.31 30.57
CA PHE A 507 -2.48 25.41 31.30
C PHE A 507 -3.24 26.75 31.24
N GLY A 508 -4.18 26.91 30.32
CA GLY A 508 -4.93 28.15 30.13
C GLY A 508 -6.04 28.40 31.15
N ALA A 509 -6.85 29.41 30.85
CA ALA A 509 -7.99 29.79 31.69
C ALA A 509 -9.14 28.79 31.50
N GLY A 510 -9.60 28.19 32.61
CA GLY A 510 -10.67 27.20 32.63
C GLY A 510 -10.33 26.03 33.54
N ASP A 511 -11.30 25.14 33.74
CA ASP A 511 -11.13 23.94 34.57
C ASP A 511 -10.64 22.73 33.78
N ALA A 512 -10.50 22.81 32.45
CA ALA A 512 -10.10 21.69 31.61
C ALA A 512 -8.72 21.09 31.98
N GLY A 513 -8.58 19.78 31.82
CA GLY A 513 -7.38 19.02 32.20
C GLY A 513 -6.80 18.15 31.09
N TYR A 514 -6.94 18.53 29.82
CA TYR A 514 -6.53 17.73 28.66
C TYR A 514 -5.65 18.49 27.67
N ILE A 515 -4.95 17.73 26.82
CA ILE A 515 -4.22 18.23 25.66
C ILE A 515 -4.99 17.92 24.38
N GLU A 516 -4.75 18.68 23.31
CA GLU A 516 -5.34 18.43 22.00
C GLU A 516 -4.28 18.18 20.92
N GLN A 517 -4.56 17.28 19.99
CA GLN A 517 -3.71 17.00 18.83
C GLN A 517 -4.53 16.71 17.59
N ASP A 518 -4.17 17.36 16.49
CA ASP A 518 -4.80 17.13 15.19
C ASP A 518 -4.09 15.99 14.45
N LEU A 519 -4.87 15.03 13.96
CA LEU A 519 -4.46 13.89 13.14
C LEU A 519 -4.88 14.12 11.68
N CYS A 520 -4.27 13.41 10.75
CA CYS A 520 -4.53 13.57 9.32
C CYS A 520 -5.96 13.15 9.00
N ALA A 521 -6.56 13.82 8.01
CA ALA A 521 -7.86 13.43 7.48
C ALA A 521 -7.77 11.97 7.01
N ALA A 522 -8.56 11.11 7.65
CA ALA A 522 -8.70 9.72 7.28
C ALA A 522 -9.85 9.59 6.28
N LEU A 523 -9.61 8.92 5.16
CA LEU A 523 -10.66 8.67 4.16
C LEU A 523 -11.50 7.46 4.53
N THR A 524 -11.01 6.63 5.45
CA THR A 524 -11.69 5.43 5.93
C THR A 524 -11.74 5.39 7.46
N PRO A 525 -12.79 4.80 8.06
CA PRO A 525 -12.84 4.61 9.52
C PRO A 525 -11.68 3.76 10.05
N VAL A 526 -11.16 2.80 9.27
CA VAL A 526 -9.99 1.98 9.63
C VAL A 526 -8.74 2.84 9.80
N GLU A 527 -8.44 3.73 8.84
CA GLU A 527 -7.30 4.64 8.94
C GLU A 527 -7.43 5.59 10.14
N ALA A 528 -8.65 6.05 10.44
CA ALA A 528 -8.90 6.86 11.63
C ALA A 528 -8.62 6.08 12.92
N GLN A 529 -9.05 4.81 12.99
CA GLN A 529 -8.78 3.94 14.14
C GLN A 529 -7.29 3.64 14.30
N LEU A 530 -6.59 3.31 13.23
CA LEU A 530 -5.17 2.99 13.28
C LEU A 530 -4.33 4.16 13.81
N GLN A 531 -4.64 5.38 13.37
CA GLN A 531 -3.98 6.58 13.89
C GLN A 531 -4.24 6.74 15.39
N ARG A 532 -5.49 6.61 15.84
CA ARG A 532 -5.87 6.72 17.27
C ARG A 532 -5.20 5.64 18.12
N LEU A 533 -5.27 4.38 17.67
CA LEU A 533 -4.64 3.23 18.32
C LEU A 533 -3.15 3.45 18.53
N LEU A 534 -2.46 3.94 17.51
CA LEU A 534 -1.03 4.26 17.59
C LEU A 534 -0.77 5.33 18.66
N MET A 535 -1.57 6.41 18.69
CA MET A 535 -1.46 7.45 19.73
C MET A 535 -1.66 6.92 21.14
N LEU A 536 -2.70 6.08 21.34
CA LEU A 536 -2.99 5.48 22.65
C LEU A 536 -1.93 4.48 23.09
N ALA A 537 -1.44 3.66 22.15
CA ALA A 537 -0.40 2.69 22.41
C ALA A 537 0.92 3.38 22.84
N VAL A 538 1.28 4.48 22.19
CA VAL A 538 2.43 5.31 22.59
C VAL A 538 2.21 5.93 23.98
N LEU A 539 1.00 6.39 24.30
CA LEU A 539 0.72 6.91 25.65
C LEU A 539 0.91 5.84 26.73
N ILE A 540 0.45 4.62 26.46
CA ILE A 540 0.63 3.48 27.37
C ILE A 540 2.12 3.11 27.50
N LEU A 541 2.89 3.15 26.42
CA LEU A 541 4.34 3.00 26.46
C LEU A 541 4.96 4.02 27.43
N LEU A 542 4.66 5.31 27.24
CA LEU A 542 5.23 6.40 28.04
C LEU A 542 4.76 6.43 29.49
N LEU A 543 3.60 5.86 29.79
CA LEU A 543 3.15 5.66 31.17
C LEU A 543 4.04 4.68 31.93
N ASN A 544 4.57 3.67 31.23
CA ASN A 544 5.47 2.65 31.78
C ASN A 544 6.96 3.00 31.61
N GLU A 545 7.28 4.07 30.90
CA GLU A 545 8.64 4.53 30.62
C GLU A 545 9.19 5.33 31.82
N GLU A 546 10.45 5.05 32.18
CA GLU A 546 11.20 5.79 33.21
C GLU A 546 12.41 6.55 32.62
N SER A 547 12.45 6.78 31.30
CA SER A 547 13.58 7.40 30.62
C SER A 547 13.88 8.83 31.09
N ASP A 548 15.15 9.19 31.20
CA ASP A 548 15.62 10.55 31.55
C ASP A 548 15.76 11.48 30.34
N GLY A 549 15.44 11.00 29.13
CA GLY A 549 15.47 11.82 27.93
C GLY A 549 15.43 11.01 26.64
N PHE A 550 15.28 11.71 25.53
CA PHE A 550 15.31 11.11 24.20
C PHE A 550 16.55 11.56 23.45
N GLN A 551 17.13 10.65 22.67
CA GLN A 551 18.26 10.97 21.79
C GLN A 551 17.75 11.54 20.47
N SER A 552 18.54 12.42 19.87
CA SER A 552 18.30 12.95 18.53
C SER A 552 19.62 13.08 17.78
N SER A 553 19.56 12.89 16.46
CA SER A 553 20.67 13.15 15.54
C SER A 553 20.47 14.48 14.82
N ASP A 554 21.57 15.11 14.40
CA ASP A 554 21.53 16.40 13.69
C ASP A 554 20.74 16.34 12.37
N ASP A 555 20.61 15.14 11.77
CA ASP A 555 19.90 14.88 10.52
C ASP A 555 18.54 14.17 10.71
N LEU A 556 18.07 14.02 11.95
CA LEU A 556 16.85 13.28 12.28
C LEU A 556 15.65 13.78 11.48
N TYR A 557 15.41 15.10 11.50
CA TYR A 557 14.30 15.71 10.80
C TYR A 557 14.45 15.61 9.27
N ASP A 558 15.66 15.75 8.74
CA ASP A 558 15.91 15.59 7.29
C ASP A 558 15.58 14.18 6.82
N ARG A 559 16.05 13.17 7.55
CA ARG A 559 15.78 11.75 7.26
C ARG A 559 14.30 11.47 7.34
N SER A 560 13.61 11.87 8.39
CA SER A 560 12.19 11.54 8.59
C SER A 560 11.25 12.19 7.57
N LEU A 561 11.70 13.18 6.80
CA LEU A 561 10.94 13.70 5.65
C LEU A 561 10.91 12.71 4.47
N LEU A 562 11.83 11.74 4.43
CA LEU A 562 11.94 10.73 3.41
C LEU A 562 11.13 9.47 3.77
N PRO A 563 10.32 8.93 2.83
CA PRO A 563 9.46 7.77 3.02
C PRO A 563 10.13 6.56 3.68
N PHE A 564 11.36 6.21 3.28
CA PHE A 564 12.10 5.06 3.80
C PHE A 564 12.37 5.21 5.30
N PHE A 565 12.97 6.33 5.71
CA PHE A 565 13.29 6.56 7.12
C PHE A 565 12.03 6.77 7.96
N ALA A 566 11.00 7.43 7.43
CA ALA A 566 9.71 7.54 8.10
C ALA A 566 9.06 6.16 8.34
N SER A 567 9.14 5.27 7.34
CA SER A 567 8.61 3.90 7.43
C SER A 567 9.43 3.04 8.38
N GLN A 568 10.76 3.20 8.38
CA GLN A 568 11.64 2.51 9.32
C GLN A 568 11.37 2.96 10.77
N ASP A 569 11.25 4.27 10.99
CA ASP A 569 10.95 4.82 12.31
C ASP A 569 9.59 4.31 12.83
N LEU A 570 8.56 4.27 11.97
CA LEU A 570 7.29 3.65 12.30
C LEU A 570 7.45 2.17 12.65
N LYS A 571 8.21 1.41 11.86
CA LYS A 571 8.46 -0.01 12.11
C LYS A 571 9.12 -0.23 13.48
N ASP A 572 10.13 0.55 13.82
CA ASP A 572 10.82 0.48 15.12
C ASP A 572 9.86 0.78 16.30
N ILE A 573 8.98 1.76 16.13
CA ILE A 573 7.94 2.08 17.13
C ILE A 573 6.99 0.90 17.29
N LEU A 574 6.49 0.33 16.18
CA LEU A 574 5.58 -0.81 16.22
C LEU A 574 6.22 -2.06 16.83
N GLU A 575 7.50 -2.30 16.57
CA GLU A 575 8.27 -3.38 17.22
C GLU A 575 8.39 -3.15 18.73
N THR A 576 8.61 -1.91 19.16
CA THR A 576 8.64 -1.55 20.59
C THR A 576 7.29 -1.79 21.25
N LEU A 577 6.19 -1.40 20.59
CA LEU A 577 4.83 -1.64 21.08
C LEU A 577 4.46 -3.13 21.11
N SER A 578 4.95 -3.91 20.14
CA SER A 578 4.75 -5.36 20.09
C SER A 578 5.34 -6.06 21.32
N ARG A 579 6.49 -5.61 21.82
CA ARG A 579 7.10 -6.12 23.06
C ARG A 579 6.24 -5.87 24.31
N LEU A 580 5.37 -4.85 24.29
CA LEU A 580 4.39 -4.57 25.34
C LEU A 580 3.06 -5.35 25.16
N GLY A 581 3.01 -6.25 24.17
CA GLY A 581 1.82 -7.04 23.86
C GLY A 581 0.79 -6.31 22.99
N ILE A 582 1.14 -5.16 22.40
CA ILE A 582 0.28 -4.42 21.47
C ILE A 582 0.68 -4.80 20.05
N SER A 583 -0.08 -5.70 19.42
CA SER A 583 0.26 -6.26 18.10
C SER A 583 -0.33 -5.42 16.97
N LEU A 584 0.43 -4.42 16.50
CA LEU A 584 0.15 -3.64 15.30
C LEU A 584 1.23 -3.93 14.25
N ASN A 585 0.87 -4.13 12.98
CA ASN A 585 1.84 -4.39 11.91
C ASN A 585 2.04 -3.16 11.01
N ALA A 586 3.22 -3.04 10.39
CA ALA A 586 3.53 -1.92 9.50
C ALA A 586 2.67 -1.93 8.21
N GLY A 587 2.29 -3.12 7.74
CA GLY A 587 1.43 -3.29 6.56
C GLY A 587 0.04 -2.67 6.69
N MET A 588 -0.48 -2.52 7.91
CA MET A 588 -1.75 -1.83 8.21
C MET A 588 -1.68 -0.34 7.88
N PHE A 589 -0.49 0.25 7.91
CA PHE A 589 -0.26 1.66 7.60
C PHE A 589 0.12 1.90 6.13
N SER A 590 0.22 0.85 5.30
CA SER A 590 0.65 0.95 3.90
C SER A 590 -0.20 1.94 3.08
N SER A 591 -1.53 1.91 3.23
CA SER A 591 -2.45 2.88 2.59
C SER A 591 -2.13 4.33 2.97
N LEU A 592 -1.85 4.57 4.26
CA LEU A 592 -1.53 5.89 4.76
C LEU A 592 -0.16 6.36 4.26
N ILE A 593 0.82 5.47 4.24
CA ILE A 593 2.18 5.71 3.74
C ILE A 593 2.15 5.98 2.23
N ASP A 594 1.52 5.13 1.42
CA ASP A 594 1.49 5.28 -0.04
C ASP A 594 0.71 6.52 -0.48
N ARG A 595 -0.33 6.92 0.26
CA ARG A 595 -1.04 8.19 0.02
C ARG A 595 -0.17 9.40 0.38
N ARG A 596 0.61 9.31 1.46
CA ARG A 596 1.49 10.38 1.91
C ARG A 596 2.74 10.51 1.03
N TYR A 597 3.23 9.38 0.52
CA TYR A 597 4.47 9.21 -0.23
C TYR A 597 4.24 8.41 -1.52
N PRO A 598 3.52 8.99 -2.50
CA PRO A 598 3.19 8.28 -3.73
C PRO A 598 4.43 7.89 -4.53
N MET A 599 4.40 6.67 -5.08
CA MET A 599 5.40 6.18 -6.01
C MET A 599 5.26 6.88 -7.36
N LEU A 600 6.35 7.48 -7.84
CA LEU A 600 6.38 8.18 -9.12
C LEU A 600 6.88 7.29 -10.26
N GLY A 601 7.78 6.35 -9.97
CA GLY A 601 8.29 5.42 -10.97
C GLY A 601 9.43 4.56 -10.47
N GLU A 602 9.80 3.59 -11.30
CA GLU A 602 10.90 2.65 -11.04
C GLU A 602 11.71 2.44 -12.32
N MET A 603 13.02 2.28 -12.18
CA MET A 603 13.95 1.94 -13.25
C MET A 603 14.85 0.79 -12.80
N VAL A 604 15.03 -0.19 -13.67
CA VAL A 604 15.98 -1.28 -13.46
C VAL A 604 17.14 -1.13 -14.43
N PHE A 605 18.37 -1.27 -13.94
CA PHE A 605 19.60 -1.27 -14.72
C PHE A 605 20.53 -2.38 -14.23
N GLU A 606 20.82 -3.37 -15.07
CA GLU A 606 21.48 -4.62 -14.64
C GLU A 606 20.74 -5.24 -13.44
N GLU A 607 21.40 -5.47 -12.31
CA GLU A 607 20.82 -5.95 -11.05
C GLU A 607 20.34 -4.79 -10.15
N MET A 608 20.60 -3.54 -10.54
CA MET A 608 20.35 -2.35 -9.72
C MET A 608 18.95 -1.79 -9.99
N THR A 609 18.15 -1.63 -8.93
CA THR A 609 16.79 -1.07 -9.02
C THR A 609 16.74 0.30 -8.38
N LEU A 610 16.19 1.29 -9.10
CA LEU A 610 15.99 2.66 -8.64
C LEU A 610 14.49 2.94 -8.52
N SER A 611 14.03 3.26 -7.32
CA SER A 611 12.64 3.64 -7.06
C SER A 611 12.55 5.10 -6.63
N PHE A 612 11.55 5.80 -7.16
CA PHE A 612 11.33 7.22 -6.94
C PHE A 612 9.98 7.46 -6.26
N ARG A 613 9.97 8.06 -5.08
CA ARG A 613 8.75 8.41 -4.31
C ARG A 613 8.71 9.89 -4.01
N GLU A 614 7.52 10.51 -4.03
CA GLU A 614 7.36 11.87 -3.50
C GLU A 614 7.64 11.85 -1.99
N ALA A 615 8.36 12.85 -1.50
CA ALA A 615 8.74 13.02 -0.10
C ALA A 615 8.22 14.36 0.44
N LEU A 616 8.23 14.53 1.76
CA LEU A 616 7.70 15.74 2.37
C LEU A 616 8.67 16.90 2.24
N GLU A 617 8.19 18.01 1.70
CA GLU A 617 8.96 19.25 1.62
C GLU A 617 8.35 20.29 2.57
N PRO A 618 9.13 20.80 3.56
CA PRO A 618 8.66 21.81 4.47
C PRO A 618 8.30 23.13 3.77
N CYS A 619 7.21 23.78 4.19
CA CYS A 619 6.68 25.02 3.58
C CYS A 619 7.53 26.29 3.87
N LEU A 620 8.82 26.15 4.16
CA LEU A 620 9.66 27.23 4.67
C LEU A 620 10.05 28.30 3.64
N HIS A 621 10.10 27.97 2.33
CA HIS A 621 10.76 28.82 1.33
C HIS A 621 9.93 29.12 0.07
N SER A 622 9.12 28.17 -0.42
CA SER A 622 8.29 28.37 -1.61
C SER A 622 7.18 27.32 -1.71
N ALA A 623 5.97 27.75 -2.07
CA ALA A 623 4.85 26.85 -2.36
C ALA A 623 5.11 25.92 -3.56
N ASN A 624 6.03 26.30 -4.45
CA ASN A 624 6.45 25.51 -5.62
C ASN A 624 7.59 24.54 -5.32
N SER A 625 8.08 24.46 -4.08
CA SER A 625 9.12 23.48 -3.74
C SER A 625 8.55 22.04 -3.66
N GLY A 626 9.38 21.09 -4.05
CA GLY A 626 9.11 19.65 -3.97
C GLY A 626 10.32 18.90 -3.44
N ARG A 627 10.06 17.71 -2.90
CA ARG A 627 11.09 16.76 -2.47
C ARG A 627 10.75 15.38 -2.99
N LEU A 628 11.79 14.66 -3.39
CA LEU A 628 11.74 13.30 -3.90
C LEU A 628 12.67 12.43 -3.06
N GLU A 629 12.28 11.20 -2.77
CA GLU A 629 13.19 10.15 -2.33
C GLU A 629 13.60 9.30 -3.52
N VAL A 630 14.91 9.02 -3.59
CA VAL A 630 15.48 8.02 -4.48
C VAL A 630 16.06 6.90 -3.65
N ARG A 631 15.56 5.69 -3.87
CA ARG A 631 16.11 4.47 -3.28
C ARG A 631 16.75 3.62 -4.37
N VAL A 632 17.92 3.09 -4.07
CA VAL A 632 18.70 2.22 -4.94
C VAL A 632 18.89 0.88 -4.24
N GLN A 633 18.60 -0.21 -4.94
CA GLN A 633 18.86 -1.59 -4.50
C GLN A 633 20.02 -2.17 -5.33
N ALA A 634 20.83 -3.05 -4.72
CA ALA A 634 22.02 -3.64 -5.34
C ALA A 634 23.06 -2.65 -5.90
N LEU A 635 23.25 -1.50 -5.24
CA LEU A 635 24.24 -0.49 -5.60
C LEU A 635 25.68 -1.02 -5.46
N ARG A 636 26.47 -0.85 -6.53
CA ARG A 636 27.92 -1.10 -6.56
C ARG A 636 28.68 0.21 -6.42
N GLU A 637 28.85 0.70 -5.19
CA GLU A 637 29.41 2.03 -4.87
C GLU A 637 30.79 2.31 -5.49
N ASN A 638 31.61 1.27 -5.71
CA ASN A 638 32.92 1.39 -6.34
C ASN A 638 32.89 1.58 -7.86
N ARG A 639 31.71 1.44 -8.49
CA ARG A 639 31.55 1.47 -9.95
C ARG A 639 30.52 2.48 -10.41
N TYR A 640 29.39 2.59 -9.72
CA TYR A 640 28.29 3.45 -10.16
C TYR A 640 28.02 4.58 -9.18
N VAL A 641 27.77 5.76 -9.73
CA VAL A 641 27.28 6.95 -9.00
C VAL A 641 25.98 7.40 -9.63
N LEU A 642 25.00 7.75 -8.80
CA LEU A 642 23.76 8.36 -9.25
C LEU A 642 23.92 9.88 -9.32
N LEU A 643 23.57 10.45 -10.46
CA LEU A 643 23.52 11.89 -10.69
C LEU A 643 22.07 12.35 -10.84
N CYS A 644 21.76 13.56 -10.42
CA CYS A 644 20.54 14.29 -10.75
C CYS A 644 20.90 15.66 -11.32
N ASN A 645 20.49 15.96 -12.55
CA ASN A 645 20.85 17.19 -13.26
C ASN A 645 22.38 17.46 -13.25
N SER A 646 23.18 16.42 -13.48
CA SER A 646 24.65 16.41 -13.45
C SER A 646 25.31 16.62 -12.07
N LEU A 647 24.52 16.68 -11.00
CA LEU A 647 25.00 16.76 -9.62
C LEU A 647 24.93 15.39 -8.94
N ARG A 648 25.95 15.03 -8.16
CA ARG A 648 25.97 13.77 -7.42
C ARG A 648 24.86 13.73 -6.37
N VAL A 649 24.07 12.66 -6.38
CA VAL A 649 23.07 12.38 -5.33
C VAL A 649 23.77 11.78 -4.11
N PRO A 650 23.59 12.32 -2.89
CA PRO A 650 24.26 11.86 -1.68
C PRO A 650 23.59 10.59 -1.13
N LEU A 651 23.75 9.47 -1.83
CA LEU A 651 23.21 8.16 -1.43
C LEU A 651 23.83 7.70 -0.11
N ILE A 652 22.96 7.39 0.86
CA ILE A 652 23.33 6.85 2.17
C ILE A 652 23.02 5.36 2.18
N SER A 653 24.04 4.54 2.43
CA SER A 653 23.88 3.09 2.55
C SER A 653 23.06 2.76 3.81
N VAL A 654 22.07 1.89 3.66
CA VAL A 654 21.20 1.43 4.76
C VAL A 654 21.57 0.00 5.18
N GLU A 655 20.93 -0.55 6.23
CA GLU A 655 21.36 -1.79 6.88
C GLU A 655 21.51 -3.00 5.94
N GLU A 656 20.69 -3.08 4.89
CA GLU A 656 20.80 -4.12 3.87
C GLU A 656 21.91 -3.80 2.87
N ARG A 657 22.90 -4.69 2.76
CA ARG A 657 24.05 -4.50 1.86
C ARG A 657 23.60 -4.21 0.42
N GLY A 658 24.11 -3.12 -0.16
CA GLY A 658 23.76 -2.69 -1.52
C GLY A 658 22.49 -1.85 -1.61
N HIS A 659 21.82 -1.55 -0.50
CA HIS A 659 20.71 -0.61 -0.48
C HIS A 659 21.18 0.78 -0.08
N ALA A 660 20.71 1.80 -0.79
CA ALA A 660 21.01 3.18 -0.46
C ALA A 660 19.81 4.10 -0.72
N VAL A 661 19.72 5.19 0.04
CA VAL A 661 18.60 6.15 -0.01
C VAL A 661 19.14 7.58 0.00
N ALA A 662 18.49 8.48 -0.72
CA ALA A 662 18.75 9.92 -0.67
C ALA A 662 17.49 10.75 -0.99
N GLY A 663 17.46 11.98 -0.49
CA GLY A 663 16.51 13.00 -0.91
C GLY A 663 17.00 13.82 -2.10
N VAL A 664 16.07 14.38 -2.88
CA VAL A 664 16.33 15.43 -3.88
C VAL A 664 15.27 16.51 -3.73
N ARG A 665 15.68 17.74 -3.45
CA ARG A 665 14.81 18.93 -3.39
C ARG A 665 14.89 19.69 -4.68
N TYR A 666 13.75 20.16 -5.16
CA TYR A 666 13.63 20.79 -6.47
C TYR A 666 12.48 21.80 -6.52
N ASP A 667 12.48 22.63 -7.54
CA ASP A 667 11.30 23.43 -7.92
C ASP A 667 10.40 22.54 -8.78
N ARG A 668 9.11 22.43 -8.44
CA ARG A 668 8.11 21.61 -9.17
C ARG A 668 7.99 21.99 -10.65
N ALA A 669 8.37 23.20 -11.04
CA ALA A 669 8.43 23.61 -12.45
C ALA A 669 9.65 23.08 -13.22
N SER A 670 10.65 22.52 -12.52
CA SER A 670 11.88 22.00 -13.10
C SER A 670 11.77 20.51 -13.43
N ALA A 671 12.30 20.12 -14.59
CA ALA A 671 12.51 18.71 -14.91
C ALA A 671 13.73 18.16 -14.15
N LEU A 672 13.62 16.91 -13.67
CA LEU A 672 14.70 16.18 -13.05
C LEU A 672 15.21 15.09 -14.00
N HIS A 673 16.52 15.05 -14.20
CA HIS A 673 17.20 14.06 -15.00
C HIS A 673 18.10 13.24 -14.10
N PHE A 674 17.79 11.96 -13.93
CA PHE A 674 18.61 11.03 -13.15
C PHE A 674 19.48 10.20 -14.08
N ASP A 675 20.78 10.18 -13.85
CA ASP A 675 21.76 9.48 -14.68
C ASP A 675 22.62 8.54 -13.83
N ILE A 676 22.83 7.31 -14.30
CA ILE A 676 23.77 6.35 -13.73
C ILE A 676 25.11 6.57 -14.42
N TYR A 677 26.09 7.04 -13.67
CA TYR A 677 27.45 7.31 -14.15
C TYR A 677 28.39 6.15 -13.77
N ASP A 678 29.03 5.56 -14.77
CA ASP A 678 30.05 4.52 -14.60
C ASP A 678 31.43 5.17 -14.38
N LEU A 679 31.97 5.03 -13.17
CA LEU A 679 33.27 5.58 -12.77
C LEU A 679 34.44 4.95 -13.52
N TRP A 680 34.32 3.68 -13.92
CA TRP A 680 35.40 2.96 -14.59
C TRP A 680 35.50 3.40 -16.05
N ASN A 681 34.34 3.56 -16.70
CA ASN A 681 34.25 3.94 -18.11
C ASN A 681 34.08 5.44 -18.35
N ARG A 682 33.89 6.24 -17.28
CA ARG A 682 33.70 7.69 -17.30
C ARG A 682 32.60 8.16 -18.24
N ARG A 683 31.45 7.47 -18.23
CA ARG A 683 30.29 7.79 -19.08
C ARG A 683 28.98 7.48 -18.37
N VAL A 684 27.91 8.14 -18.80
CA VAL A 684 26.53 7.77 -18.44
C VAL A 684 26.18 6.45 -19.14
N VAL A 685 25.62 5.50 -18.40
CA VAL A 685 25.25 4.16 -18.91
C VAL A 685 23.73 3.94 -18.96
N SER A 686 22.97 4.64 -18.12
CA SER A 686 21.51 4.59 -18.08
C SER A 686 20.96 5.84 -17.39
N GLY A 687 19.67 6.13 -17.52
CA GLY A 687 19.03 7.28 -16.90
C GLY A 687 17.51 7.28 -17.02
N CYS A 688 16.87 8.20 -16.32
CA CYS A 688 15.44 8.47 -16.39
C CYS A 688 15.14 9.95 -16.17
N ARG A 689 13.96 10.39 -16.58
CA ARG A 689 13.49 11.76 -16.42
C ARG A 689 12.16 11.78 -15.66
N LEU A 690 12.08 12.72 -14.72
CA LEU A 690 10.85 13.07 -13.99
C LEU A 690 10.46 14.51 -14.36
N ASP A 691 9.29 14.68 -14.97
CA ASP A 691 8.76 15.99 -15.37
C ASP A 691 7.35 16.17 -14.84
N SER A 692 7.15 17.17 -13.97
CA SER A 692 5.82 17.51 -13.44
C SER A 692 5.10 16.30 -12.81
N GLY A 693 5.86 15.41 -12.14
CA GLY A 693 5.35 14.17 -11.54
C GLY A 693 5.17 12.99 -12.51
N ARG A 694 5.48 13.15 -13.80
CA ARG A 694 5.47 12.07 -14.79
C ARG A 694 6.86 11.47 -14.94
N PHE A 695 6.93 10.14 -14.83
CA PHE A 695 8.15 9.38 -14.95
C PHE A 695 8.33 8.83 -16.37
N SER A 696 9.56 8.89 -16.88
CA SER A 696 9.96 8.31 -18.17
C SER A 696 11.36 7.70 -18.04
N ALA A 697 11.51 6.42 -18.39
CA ALA A 697 12.81 5.74 -18.41
C ALA A 697 13.50 5.94 -19.77
N GLY A 698 14.80 6.24 -19.76
CA GLY A 698 15.57 6.47 -20.98
C GLY A 698 16.83 7.32 -20.75
N VAL A 699 17.90 7.01 -21.50
CA VAL A 699 19.11 7.85 -21.53
C VAL A 699 18.77 9.15 -22.24
N HIS A 700 18.58 10.22 -21.49
CA HIS A 700 18.20 11.53 -22.03
C HIS A 700 19.32 12.57 -21.97
N SER A 701 20.45 12.26 -21.32
CA SER A 701 21.60 13.15 -21.21
C SER A 701 22.68 12.86 -22.27
N VAL A 702 23.14 13.94 -22.90
CA VAL A 702 24.30 13.99 -23.80
C VAL A 702 25.57 13.67 -22.99
N GLN A 703 26.52 12.94 -23.58
CA GLN A 703 27.82 12.55 -22.99
C GLN A 703 28.39 13.59 -22.01
N LEU A 704 28.15 13.39 -20.71
CA LEU A 704 28.73 14.20 -19.64
C LEU A 704 30.22 13.86 -19.50
N HIS A 705 31.09 14.85 -19.64
CA HIS A 705 32.55 14.71 -19.48
C HIS A 705 33.00 14.84 -18.01
N GLY A 706 32.07 15.03 -17.07
CA GLY A 706 32.29 15.12 -15.63
C GLY A 706 30.99 15.38 -14.86
N TYR A 707 31.04 15.30 -13.53
CA TYR A 707 29.94 15.64 -12.61
C TYR A 707 30.46 16.56 -11.50
N SER A 708 29.55 17.30 -10.84
CA SER A 708 29.88 18.15 -9.69
C SER A 708 29.26 17.62 -8.40
N GLU A 709 29.86 17.99 -7.26
CA GLU A 709 29.35 17.69 -5.93
C GLU A 709 28.89 19.00 -5.28
N ARG A 710 27.67 19.01 -4.74
CA ARG A 710 27.14 20.10 -3.93
C ARG A 710 26.71 19.48 -2.61
N ILE A 711 27.28 19.96 -1.50
CA ILE A 711 26.98 19.48 -0.16
C ILE A 711 26.14 20.55 0.53
N ASP A 712 24.89 20.25 0.84
CA ASP A 712 24.09 21.06 1.76
C ASP A 712 24.33 20.55 3.18
N LEU A 713 24.98 21.37 4.01
CA LEU A 713 25.28 21.01 5.40
C LEU A 713 24.01 20.90 6.27
N ARG A 714 22.87 21.49 5.87
CA ARG A 714 21.61 21.41 6.62
C ARG A 714 20.83 20.13 6.33
N TYR A 715 21.03 19.56 5.14
CA TYR A 715 20.33 18.36 4.69
C TYR A 715 21.34 17.38 4.09
N PRO A 716 22.19 16.75 4.92
CA PRO A 716 23.29 15.91 4.45
C PRO A 716 22.81 14.69 3.66
N THR A 717 21.54 14.32 3.80
CA THR A 717 20.91 13.19 3.12
C THR A 717 20.23 13.58 1.80
N THR A 718 20.26 14.88 1.45
CA THR A 718 19.41 15.44 0.40
C THR A 718 20.17 16.40 -0.51
N LEU A 719 20.05 16.18 -1.83
CA LEU A 719 20.56 17.10 -2.84
C LEU A 719 19.58 18.27 -3.05
N ASP A 720 20.00 19.52 -2.85
CA ASP A 720 19.18 20.71 -3.16
C ASP A 720 19.50 21.29 -4.55
N LEU A 721 18.54 21.16 -5.47
CA LEU A 721 18.62 21.66 -6.85
C LEU A 721 17.99 23.05 -7.03
N ARG A 722 17.40 23.62 -5.98
CA ARG A 722 16.78 24.94 -6.09
C ARG A 722 17.88 25.98 -6.31
N ARG A 723 17.60 26.93 -7.20
CA ARG A 723 18.61 27.87 -7.74
C ARG A 723 19.09 28.91 -6.71
N ASP A 724 18.44 29.04 -5.56
CA ASP A 724 18.76 30.04 -4.54
C ASP A 724 18.86 29.41 -3.14
N VAL A 725 20.02 28.80 -2.83
CA VAL A 725 20.59 28.74 -1.46
C VAL A 725 22.11 28.72 -1.56
#